data_AF-A0AAQ3PFF8-F1
#
_entry.id   AF-A0AAQ3PFF8-F1
#
_cell.length_a   1.000
_cell.length_b   1.000
_cell.length_c   1.000
_cell.angle_alpha   90.00
_cell.angle_beta   90.00
_cell.angle_gamma   90.00
#
_symmetry.space_group_name_H-M   'P 1'
#
loop_
_entity.id
_entity.type
_entity.pdbx_description
1 polymer ?
#
loop_
_entity_poly.entity_id
_entity_poly.type
_entity_poly.pdbx_seq_one_letter_code
_entity_poly.pdbx_strand_id
1 'polypeptide(L)'
;MVEITAPCTDKGRTASLDLVVALDTSGSMEGRKLDHVKQAAEFVIRKMGKRDTLTFVPFSSKAVRPSALAAAPMNANGKHQATHFVRALTAQGNTNIQDGLQTAVRILQGRRDKTGRAAGIFLMSDGEENIGNGREVHAHDFPVFTFGFGSDHDHHLLYDIAHKSHGGTYHNIPHSSDANKLLRYFAKVLGILRDVSALNLSVTLKPHAGATILEVDPGNHQVTSGGHGSFTIHFGELARKEQRRTIVMLQLPAVRNNDKANTVMVVECSYDLPDEWECRRSLHIDMARNRNASLNPPGGHFQGELARRDQADRIGKMKMLADAKRFDKALVELTEAKKALRTIDSTQDCADLLDALSLELEHLQQLLESHKVYNDNGSAYMLAAMLSHDRQRFAARGLENDVMLYALPRMLKYVSQADEFHRNPDATHFRRMDDESRGSIAFFTSYRPPVPLDIFYCPVPPSRKGGELHLTDGVSYNYNCRPIPQAAVKTIIKHLRQAPGAVVDDFDCDDDDEDYDNDGDDDDDSGRTAGFIFVSEREHGLETLHIALRSTAKSKVEVFSLADIYGSHLFGGARLEDSGCIAGGYEGDDGFRVDHYLVYVSTKEPMQERRSPWTVVYKTNLRTGQTERITPPGTSDLSPSVSPSGRKIAVASFQGKIWDGEINDLKTNIYVTSIDYPSRERRLVIENGGWPSWGSESVIFFHRKVGDTWGVFRYNLRSRETLRVTPEGFDAITPAAINETRVVVATIRQKSQFTDVRNENQYRHIEIFDMRAQPGQPPVQITQKTRPKADHFNPFVMDGGKYIGYHRCKSEHLQQGDDVERRFHKVQSPHEDVGVFRVSGAFPTFSKDGSKLAFVDNEFKAVWVADSQGVRVVFETNGPDSIFSPVWNQKKDILYVCMGPSFKANETLEIHAIPDVSSAANGRRLEPRLLTKGKFNNAFPFTNPDGTKFVFRSTRDGGDKNYKNLYIMEDAEFGEVGGGKVTRLTRGNWIDTHCQWSPDGKLIVFSSNRDKPADAPERDHGLDPGYFAVYLMNVSDRSVVRVIRSGYDLSGHVNHPVFSPDGRSIAVTSDLAAVSVDPMSLPTFLHSVRPYGDIFSVDIDPDDLEKNKDLERFDRVTHSRYENSTPAWTVFSTHDPHAQWNLEVMEDEYTPACPYAHRDGGESWHMTGQMCIPKRTC
;
A
#
# COMPACT_ATOMS: atom_id res chain seq x y z
N MET A 1 -22.97 -21.67 -23.79
CA MET A 1 -21.68 -20.97 -23.92
C MET A 1 -20.63 -21.78 -23.19
N VAL A 2 -19.46 -21.96 -23.80
CA VAL A 2 -18.29 -22.54 -23.15
C VAL A 2 -17.30 -21.39 -22.93
N GLU A 3 -16.91 -21.18 -21.68
CA GLU A 3 -15.89 -20.21 -21.29
C GLU A 3 -14.65 -20.95 -20.77
N ILE A 4 -13.48 -20.52 -21.22
CA ILE A 4 -12.18 -21.04 -20.81
C ILE A 4 -11.39 -19.89 -20.22
N THR A 5 -10.92 -20.07 -18.99
CA THR A 5 -10.16 -19.06 -18.26
C THR A 5 -8.89 -19.70 -17.73
N ALA A 6 -7.74 -19.06 -17.96
CA ALA A 6 -6.47 -19.57 -17.43
C ALA A 6 -6.41 -19.40 -15.89
N PRO A 7 -6.02 -20.45 -15.13
CA PRO A 7 -5.99 -20.41 -13.67
C PRO A 7 -4.93 -19.45 -13.11
N CYS A 8 -5.16 -18.97 -11.88
CA CYS A 8 -4.36 -17.95 -11.21
C CYS A 8 -3.22 -18.49 -10.33
N THR A 9 -2.98 -19.81 -10.29
CA THR A 9 -2.13 -20.46 -9.27
C THR A 9 -0.61 -20.36 -9.53
N ASP A 10 0.15 -20.09 -8.48
CA ASP A 10 1.62 -19.88 -8.46
C ASP A 10 2.49 -21.10 -8.81
N LYS A 11 1.90 -22.25 -9.13
CA LYS A 11 2.67 -23.46 -9.46
C LYS A 11 3.16 -23.52 -10.91
N GLY A 12 2.69 -22.65 -11.80
CA GLY A 12 3.14 -22.59 -13.20
C GLY A 12 4.08 -21.43 -13.46
N ARG A 13 5.35 -21.69 -13.80
CA ARG A 13 6.21 -20.69 -14.45
C ARG A 13 5.52 -20.22 -15.74
N THR A 14 5.54 -18.92 -16.04
CA THR A 14 5.09 -18.43 -17.36
C THR A 14 6.02 -18.92 -18.47
N ALA A 15 5.47 -19.10 -19.67
CA ALA A 15 6.26 -19.52 -20.82
C ALA A 15 7.42 -18.54 -21.06
N SER A 16 8.56 -19.06 -21.52
CA SER A 16 9.62 -18.16 -22.02
C SER A 16 9.22 -17.64 -23.40
N LEU A 17 9.58 -16.40 -23.72
CA LEU A 17 9.13 -15.74 -24.95
C LEU A 17 10.22 -15.76 -26.02
N ASP A 18 9.86 -16.15 -27.25
CA ASP A 18 10.65 -15.95 -28.46
C ASP A 18 9.99 -14.89 -29.34
N LEU A 19 10.51 -13.67 -29.27
CA LEU A 19 9.95 -12.52 -29.97
C LEU A 19 10.84 -12.10 -31.13
N VAL A 20 10.24 -11.94 -32.32
CA VAL A 20 10.89 -11.29 -33.46
C VAL A 20 10.18 -9.99 -33.76
N VAL A 21 10.93 -8.90 -33.87
CA VAL A 21 10.40 -7.56 -34.15
C VAL A 21 10.89 -7.12 -35.52
N ALA A 22 10.02 -7.19 -36.52
CA ALA A 22 10.24 -6.67 -37.87
C ALA A 22 9.95 -5.17 -37.89
N LEU A 23 10.99 -4.36 -38.10
CA LEU A 23 10.95 -2.90 -38.03
C LEU A 23 11.08 -2.29 -39.42
N ASP A 24 10.10 -1.52 -39.86
CA ASP A 24 10.26 -0.68 -41.04
C ASP A 24 11.32 0.41 -40.79
N THR A 25 12.28 0.49 -41.70
CA THR A 25 13.37 1.48 -41.74
C THR A 25 13.44 2.13 -43.13
N SER A 26 12.34 2.13 -43.88
CA SER A 26 12.20 2.84 -45.15
C SER A 26 12.30 4.35 -44.98
N GLY A 27 12.45 5.08 -46.08
CA GLY A 27 12.60 6.54 -46.05
C GLY A 27 11.44 7.29 -45.38
N SER A 28 10.21 6.75 -45.40
CA SER A 28 9.04 7.35 -44.73
C SER A 28 9.16 7.39 -43.20
N MET A 29 9.96 6.49 -42.63
CA MET A 29 10.22 6.40 -41.20
C MET A 29 11.19 7.48 -40.68
N GLU A 30 11.76 8.32 -41.56
CA GLU A 30 12.74 9.34 -41.18
C GLU A 30 12.20 10.32 -40.11
N GLY A 31 13.08 10.74 -39.20
CA GLY A 31 12.75 11.65 -38.11
C GLY A 31 12.01 10.98 -36.96
N ARG A 32 10.96 11.66 -36.45
CA ARG A 32 10.29 11.29 -35.18
C ARG A 32 9.68 9.88 -35.16
N LYS A 33 9.24 9.35 -36.31
CA LYS A 33 8.63 8.01 -36.38
C LYS A 33 9.64 6.92 -35.98
N LEU A 34 10.83 6.92 -36.59
CA LEU A 34 11.89 5.98 -36.24
C LEU A 34 12.38 6.17 -34.79
N ASP A 35 12.46 7.42 -34.30
CA ASP A 35 12.85 7.68 -32.91
C ASP A 35 11.87 7.09 -31.90
N HIS A 36 10.56 7.23 -32.14
CA HIS A 36 9.54 6.59 -31.29
C HIS A 36 9.64 5.07 -31.33
N VAL A 37 9.86 4.49 -32.52
CA VAL A 37 10.06 3.03 -32.67
C VAL A 37 11.29 2.55 -31.92
N LYS A 38 12.39 3.31 -31.95
CA LYS A 38 13.60 3.00 -31.17
C LYS A 38 13.32 3.02 -29.66
N GLN A 39 12.61 4.04 -29.16
CA GLN A 39 12.22 4.12 -27.74
C GLN A 39 11.35 2.92 -27.33
N ALA A 40 10.36 2.56 -28.14
CA ALA A 40 9.51 1.40 -27.89
C ALA A 40 10.29 0.08 -27.91
N ALA A 41 11.21 -0.09 -28.85
CA ALA A 41 12.10 -1.23 -28.93
C ALA A 41 13.04 -1.34 -27.70
N GLU A 42 13.58 -0.21 -27.21
CA GLU A 42 14.37 -0.17 -25.97
C GLU A 42 13.57 -0.62 -24.75
N PHE A 43 12.31 -0.20 -24.65
CA PHE A 43 11.42 -0.68 -23.59
C PHE A 43 11.18 -2.18 -23.66
N VAL A 44 10.93 -2.74 -24.85
CA VAL A 44 10.82 -4.19 -25.06
C VAL A 44 12.09 -4.89 -24.56
N ILE A 45 13.27 -4.44 -24.99
CA ILE A 45 14.57 -5.00 -24.56
C ILE A 45 14.68 -5.03 -23.03
N ARG A 46 14.29 -3.94 -22.36
CA ARG A 46 14.35 -3.85 -20.90
C ARG A 46 13.39 -4.83 -20.22
N LYS A 47 12.18 -5.02 -20.75
CA LYS A 47 11.16 -5.92 -20.19
C LYS A 47 11.36 -7.41 -20.50
N MET A 48 12.20 -7.77 -21.48
CA MET A 48 12.53 -9.17 -21.74
C MET A 48 13.25 -9.81 -20.55
N GLY A 49 12.86 -11.05 -20.22
CA GLY A 49 13.51 -11.86 -19.19
C GLY A 49 14.78 -12.54 -19.70
N LYS A 50 15.66 -12.97 -18.79
CA LYS A 50 16.95 -13.59 -19.13
C LYS A 50 16.85 -14.88 -19.96
N ARG A 51 15.69 -15.55 -19.94
CA ARG A 51 15.40 -16.78 -20.70
C ARG A 51 14.67 -16.51 -22.03
N ASP A 52 14.25 -15.27 -22.26
CA ASP A 52 13.56 -14.88 -23.48
C ASP A 52 14.57 -14.61 -24.58
N THR A 53 14.17 -14.82 -25.83
CA THR A 53 14.96 -14.43 -27.00
C THR A 53 14.27 -13.28 -27.73
N LEU A 54 15.07 -12.33 -28.21
CA LEU A 54 14.59 -11.17 -28.96
C LEU A 54 15.47 -10.99 -30.19
N THR A 55 14.85 -10.85 -31.36
CA THR A 55 15.57 -10.52 -32.61
C THR A 55 14.90 -9.35 -33.32
N PHE A 56 15.66 -8.30 -33.63
CA PHE A 56 15.20 -7.20 -34.46
C PHE A 56 15.55 -7.47 -35.92
N VAL A 57 14.57 -7.31 -36.81
CA VAL A 57 14.71 -7.47 -38.27
C VAL A 57 14.34 -6.13 -38.91
N PRO A 58 15.29 -5.19 -39.05
CA PRO A 58 15.01 -3.99 -39.83
C PRO A 58 14.85 -4.35 -41.30
N PHE A 59 13.86 -3.75 -41.94
CA PHE A 59 13.62 -3.92 -43.37
C PHE A 59 13.41 -2.56 -44.04
N SER A 60 13.88 -2.46 -45.27
CA SER A 60 13.51 -1.40 -46.20
C SER A 60 13.28 -2.03 -47.57
N SER A 61 14.14 -1.82 -48.57
CA SER A 61 14.09 -2.55 -49.84
C SER A 61 14.39 -4.04 -49.67
N LYS A 62 15.15 -4.40 -48.63
CA LYS A 62 15.47 -5.77 -48.21
C LYS A 62 15.47 -5.85 -46.68
N ALA A 63 15.21 -7.03 -46.15
CA ALA A 63 15.33 -7.33 -44.73
C ALA A 63 16.77 -7.70 -44.37
N VAL A 64 17.26 -7.14 -43.26
CA VAL A 64 18.57 -7.49 -42.72
C VAL A 64 18.40 -8.41 -41.51
N ARG A 65 19.05 -9.57 -41.56
CA ARG A 65 19.17 -10.46 -40.39
C ARG A 65 20.55 -10.26 -39.75
N PRO A 66 20.66 -9.58 -38.60
CA PRO A 66 21.95 -9.37 -37.95
C PRO A 66 22.47 -10.72 -37.43
N SER A 67 23.67 -11.12 -37.88
CA SER A 67 24.30 -12.38 -37.47
C SER A 67 24.60 -12.44 -35.96
N ALA A 68 24.84 -11.28 -35.33
CA ALA A 68 25.13 -11.14 -33.90
C ALA A 68 23.92 -11.28 -32.97
N LEU A 69 22.68 -11.17 -33.48
CA LEU A 69 21.45 -11.14 -32.65
C LEU A 69 20.46 -12.27 -32.97
N ALA A 70 20.84 -13.25 -33.79
CA ALA A 70 19.95 -14.34 -34.18
C ALA A 70 19.54 -15.21 -32.97
N ALA A 71 18.34 -14.98 -32.43
CA ALA A 71 17.78 -15.64 -31.25
C ALA A 71 18.66 -15.53 -30.00
N ALA A 72 19.31 -14.37 -29.80
CA ALA A 72 20.13 -14.14 -28.62
C ALA A 72 19.28 -14.08 -27.34
N PRO A 73 19.69 -14.74 -26.25
CA PRO A 73 19.01 -14.63 -24.96
C PRO A 73 19.15 -13.21 -24.40
N MET A 74 18.08 -12.66 -23.84
CA MET A 74 18.05 -11.31 -23.27
C MET A 74 18.64 -11.25 -21.85
N ASN A 75 19.83 -11.84 -21.69
CA ASN A 75 20.71 -11.60 -20.55
C ASN A 75 21.38 -10.20 -20.65
N ALA A 76 22.19 -9.82 -19.66
CA ALA A 76 22.80 -8.47 -19.63
C ALA A 76 23.55 -8.11 -20.93
N ASN A 77 24.32 -9.05 -21.48
CA ASN A 77 25.05 -8.85 -22.73
C ASN A 77 24.10 -8.76 -23.94
N GLY A 78 23.12 -9.66 -24.03
CA GLY A 78 22.13 -9.65 -25.11
C GLY A 78 21.31 -8.37 -25.15
N LYS A 79 20.90 -7.85 -23.97
CA LYS A 79 20.22 -6.56 -23.85
C LYS A 79 21.11 -5.41 -24.32
N HIS A 80 22.37 -5.38 -23.90
CA HIS A 80 23.32 -4.34 -24.32
C HIS A 80 23.53 -4.32 -25.84
N GLN A 81 23.74 -5.49 -26.46
CA GLN A 81 23.90 -5.62 -27.91
C GLN A 81 22.64 -5.20 -28.67
N ALA A 82 21.46 -5.61 -28.20
CA ALA A 82 20.18 -5.24 -28.80
C ALA A 82 19.92 -3.74 -28.71
N THR A 83 20.19 -3.11 -27.56
CA THR A 83 20.05 -1.65 -27.39
C THR A 83 20.99 -0.89 -28.31
N HIS A 84 22.25 -1.29 -28.42
CA HIS A 84 23.20 -0.67 -29.33
C HIS A 84 22.75 -0.80 -30.79
N PHE A 85 22.25 -1.97 -31.18
CA PHE A 85 21.73 -2.21 -32.54
C PHE A 85 20.53 -1.33 -32.87
N VAL A 86 19.54 -1.24 -31.98
CA VAL A 86 18.33 -0.41 -32.17
C VAL A 86 18.69 1.07 -32.30
N ARG A 87 19.59 1.58 -31.46
CA ARG A 87 20.03 2.99 -31.51
C ARG A 87 20.68 3.34 -32.85
N ALA A 88 21.40 2.41 -33.45
CA ALA A 88 22.11 2.58 -34.72
C ALA A 88 21.23 2.51 -35.99
N LEU A 89 19.93 2.20 -35.87
CA LEU A 89 19.03 2.13 -37.02
C LEU A 89 18.90 3.49 -37.72
N THR A 90 18.86 3.49 -39.04
CA THR A 90 18.69 4.68 -39.89
C THR A 90 17.62 4.42 -40.94
N ALA A 91 16.85 5.46 -41.28
CA ALA A 91 15.79 5.37 -42.28
C ALA A 91 16.35 5.57 -43.69
N GLN A 92 16.13 4.62 -44.59
CA GLN A 92 16.52 4.71 -46.01
C GLN A 92 15.84 3.64 -46.87
N GLY A 93 15.62 3.97 -48.14
CA GLY A 93 15.13 3.02 -49.14
C GLY A 93 13.61 2.85 -49.17
N ASN A 94 13.18 1.80 -49.86
CA ASN A 94 11.77 1.47 -50.11
C ASN A 94 11.19 0.59 -48.97
N THR A 95 9.96 0.08 -49.11
CA THR A 95 9.20 -0.66 -48.08
C THR A 95 8.81 -2.05 -48.60
N ASN A 96 9.53 -3.08 -48.17
CA ASN A 96 9.31 -4.48 -48.56
C ASN A 96 8.88 -5.33 -47.35
N ILE A 97 7.58 -5.32 -47.06
CA ILE A 97 6.98 -6.01 -45.91
C ILE A 97 7.12 -7.54 -46.09
N GLN A 98 6.98 -8.05 -47.31
CA GLN A 98 7.15 -9.45 -47.66
C GLN A 98 8.50 -10.00 -47.17
N ASP A 99 9.62 -9.35 -47.50
CA ASP A 99 10.95 -9.83 -47.12
C ASP A 99 11.18 -9.71 -45.60
N GLY A 100 10.68 -8.64 -44.97
CA GLY A 100 10.71 -8.46 -43.52
C GLY A 100 9.99 -9.59 -42.77
N LEU A 101 8.74 -9.84 -43.13
CA LEU A 101 7.90 -10.86 -42.51
C LEU A 101 8.44 -12.28 -42.82
N GLN A 102 8.85 -12.56 -44.05
CA GLN A 102 9.41 -13.87 -44.41
C GLN A 102 10.73 -14.14 -43.68
N THR A 103 11.53 -13.11 -43.41
CA THR A 103 12.73 -13.24 -42.57
C THR A 103 12.38 -13.53 -41.11
N ALA A 104 11.37 -12.85 -40.55
CA ALA A 104 10.91 -13.09 -39.19
C ALA A 104 10.38 -14.53 -39.00
N VAL A 105 9.57 -15.01 -39.94
CA VAL A 105 9.06 -16.40 -39.94
C VAL A 105 10.22 -17.40 -40.00
N ARG A 106 11.19 -17.20 -40.90
CA ARG A 106 12.38 -18.07 -41.00
C ARG A 106 13.19 -18.14 -39.70
N ILE A 107 13.27 -17.03 -38.95
CA ILE A 107 13.96 -16.99 -37.64
C ILE A 107 13.21 -17.87 -36.62
N LEU A 108 11.89 -17.72 -36.51
CA LEU A 108 11.10 -18.51 -35.56
C LEU A 108 11.01 -20.00 -35.94
N GLN A 109 11.00 -20.34 -37.24
CA GLN A 109 11.03 -21.72 -37.71
C GLN A 109 12.38 -22.40 -37.39
N GLY A 110 13.48 -21.65 -37.46
CA GLY A 110 14.84 -22.13 -37.19
C GLY A 110 15.21 -22.25 -35.71
N ARG A 111 14.27 -22.05 -34.78
CA ARG A 111 14.50 -22.21 -33.33
C ARG A 111 14.83 -23.67 -32.99
N ARG A 112 15.90 -23.86 -32.21
CA ARG A 112 16.37 -25.19 -31.76
C ARG A 112 15.53 -25.76 -30.63
N ASP A 113 15.06 -24.91 -29.72
CA ASP A 113 14.22 -25.29 -28.59
C ASP A 113 12.87 -24.57 -28.74
N LYS A 114 11.79 -25.35 -28.73
CA LYS A 114 10.41 -24.87 -28.88
C LYS A 114 9.57 -25.19 -27.64
N THR A 115 10.13 -25.91 -26.68
CA THR A 115 9.37 -26.58 -25.64
C THR A 115 9.13 -25.63 -24.47
N GLY A 116 7.86 -25.42 -24.10
CA GLY A 116 7.49 -24.47 -23.03
C GLY A 116 7.76 -23.00 -23.39
N ARG A 117 7.85 -22.67 -24.70
CA ARG A 117 8.15 -21.33 -25.20
C ARG A 117 7.02 -20.79 -26.07
N ALA A 118 6.50 -19.62 -25.69
CA ALA A 118 5.59 -18.84 -26.53
C ALA A 118 6.39 -18.14 -27.64
N ALA A 119 5.77 -17.91 -28.79
CA ALA A 119 6.43 -17.26 -29.92
C ALA A 119 5.52 -16.21 -30.56
N GLY A 120 6.10 -15.08 -30.99
CA GLY A 120 5.33 -14.03 -31.65
C GLY A 120 6.18 -13.16 -32.55
N ILE A 121 5.51 -12.52 -33.52
CA ILE A 121 6.11 -11.56 -34.44
C ILE A 121 5.45 -10.21 -34.22
N PHE A 122 6.24 -9.17 -33.95
CA PHE A 122 5.80 -7.78 -34.07
C PHE A 122 6.20 -7.28 -35.46
N LEU A 123 5.25 -6.78 -36.24
CA LEU A 123 5.50 -6.20 -37.56
C LEU A 123 5.05 -4.75 -37.55
N MET A 124 5.95 -3.84 -37.88
CA MET A 124 5.75 -2.39 -37.79
C MET A 124 5.97 -1.75 -39.15
N SER A 125 5.04 -0.91 -39.62
CA SER A 125 5.14 -0.22 -40.92
C SER A 125 4.36 1.10 -40.92
N ASP A 126 4.89 2.15 -41.54
CA ASP A 126 4.23 3.46 -41.68
C ASP A 126 3.81 3.82 -43.11
N GLY A 127 4.19 3.00 -44.09
CA GLY A 127 3.92 3.24 -45.50
C GLY A 127 3.31 2.04 -46.22
N GLU A 128 2.88 2.28 -47.45
CA GLU A 128 2.43 1.25 -48.38
C GLU A 128 3.61 0.37 -48.83
N GLU A 129 3.36 -0.93 -48.94
CA GLU A 129 4.33 -1.84 -49.54
C GLU A 129 4.51 -1.52 -51.01
N ASN A 130 5.73 -1.16 -51.39
CA ASN A 130 6.07 -0.72 -52.75
C ASN A 130 6.96 -1.75 -53.47
N ILE A 131 7.42 -2.78 -52.76
CA ILE A 131 8.16 -3.93 -53.30
C ILE A 131 7.62 -5.20 -52.62
N GLY A 132 7.06 -6.11 -53.41
CA GLY A 132 6.54 -7.39 -52.92
C GLY A 132 5.05 -7.37 -52.58
N ASN A 133 4.60 -8.44 -51.93
CA ASN A 133 3.24 -8.63 -51.44
C ASN A 133 3.26 -9.43 -50.13
N GLY A 134 3.23 -8.75 -48.99
CA GLY A 134 3.22 -9.34 -47.66
C GLY A 134 2.06 -10.32 -47.42
N ARG A 135 0.95 -10.19 -48.19
CA ARG A 135 -0.19 -11.10 -48.12
C ARG A 135 0.14 -12.53 -48.58
N GLU A 136 1.22 -12.71 -49.32
CA GLU A 136 1.66 -14.01 -49.84
C GLU A 136 2.55 -14.78 -48.85
N VAL A 137 2.98 -14.16 -47.74
CA VAL A 137 3.82 -14.82 -46.75
C VAL A 137 2.99 -15.77 -45.87
N HIS A 138 3.37 -17.04 -45.85
CA HIS A 138 2.79 -18.05 -44.97
C HIS A 138 3.30 -17.88 -43.53
N ALA A 139 2.60 -17.08 -42.73
CA ALA A 139 2.91 -16.84 -41.31
C ALA A 139 1.94 -17.55 -40.34
N HIS A 140 1.19 -18.56 -40.79
CA HIS A 140 0.12 -19.18 -39.99
C HIS A 140 0.63 -19.80 -38.67
N ASP A 141 1.88 -20.25 -38.62
CA ASP A 141 2.47 -20.95 -37.48
C ASP A 141 2.69 -20.05 -36.25
N PHE A 142 2.65 -18.72 -36.42
CA PHE A 142 2.97 -17.78 -35.35
C PHE A 142 1.96 -16.63 -35.32
N PRO A 143 1.60 -16.10 -34.14
CA PRO A 143 0.82 -14.87 -34.05
C PRO A 143 1.65 -13.68 -34.56
N VAL A 144 1.07 -12.94 -35.52
CA VAL A 144 1.65 -11.71 -36.07
C VAL A 144 0.84 -10.52 -35.56
N PHE A 145 1.49 -9.71 -34.72
CA PHE A 145 0.95 -8.47 -34.19
C PHE A 145 1.42 -7.33 -35.10
N THR A 146 0.50 -6.75 -35.86
CA THR A 146 0.82 -5.68 -36.81
C THR A 146 0.53 -4.32 -36.21
N PHE A 147 1.46 -3.38 -36.36
CA PHE A 147 1.37 -2.01 -35.87
C PHE A 147 1.47 -1.05 -37.06
N GLY A 148 0.35 -0.41 -37.40
CA GLY A 148 0.25 0.58 -38.47
C GLY A 148 0.46 1.99 -37.94
N PHE A 149 1.37 2.75 -38.56
CA PHE A 149 1.78 4.07 -38.09
C PHE A 149 1.22 5.20 -38.96
N GLY A 150 0.55 6.16 -38.33
CA GLY A 150 0.00 7.33 -39.00
C GLY A 150 -1.21 6.99 -39.88
N SER A 151 -1.70 7.95 -40.67
CA SER A 151 -2.82 7.74 -41.60
C SER A 151 -2.41 7.09 -42.92
N ASP A 152 -1.11 7.08 -43.22
CA ASP A 152 -0.60 6.83 -44.58
C ASP A 152 -0.19 5.36 -44.80
N HIS A 153 -0.35 4.51 -43.79
CA HIS A 153 -0.05 3.09 -43.91
C HIS A 153 -1.22 2.31 -44.51
N ASP A 154 -0.93 1.21 -45.21
CA ASP A 154 -1.96 0.30 -45.74
C ASP A 154 -2.55 -0.54 -44.60
N HIS A 155 -3.59 -0.01 -43.97
CA HIS A 155 -4.32 -0.68 -42.88
C HIS A 155 -4.98 -1.99 -43.33
N HIS A 156 -5.33 -2.14 -44.61
CA HIS A 156 -5.89 -3.38 -45.14
C HIS A 156 -4.81 -4.47 -45.24
N LEU A 157 -3.60 -4.13 -45.69
CA LEU A 157 -2.48 -5.06 -45.75
C LEU A 157 -2.07 -5.56 -44.37
N LEU A 158 -1.90 -4.65 -43.40
CA LEU A 158 -1.52 -5.02 -42.05
C LEU A 158 -2.61 -5.81 -41.32
N TYR A 159 -3.88 -5.48 -41.56
CA TYR A 159 -5.01 -6.27 -41.10
C TYR A 159 -4.98 -7.67 -41.71
N ASP A 160 -4.83 -7.80 -43.04
CA ASP A 160 -4.84 -9.09 -43.73
C ASP A 160 -3.71 -10.01 -43.23
N ILE A 161 -2.53 -9.45 -42.97
CA ILE A 161 -1.38 -10.19 -42.40
C ILE A 161 -1.73 -10.72 -41.00
N ALA A 162 -2.23 -9.85 -40.10
CA ALA A 162 -2.59 -10.26 -38.74
C ALA A 162 -3.75 -11.26 -38.74
N HIS A 163 -4.77 -11.03 -39.57
CA HIS A 163 -5.96 -11.87 -39.70
C HIS A 163 -5.61 -13.28 -40.21
N LYS A 164 -4.67 -13.40 -41.17
CA LYS A 164 -4.17 -14.70 -41.66
C LYS A 164 -3.30 -15.45 -40.65
N SER A 165 -2.69 -14.75 -39.69
CA SER A 165 -1.85 -15.36 -38.66
C SER A 165 -2.66 -15.97 -37.52
N HIS A 166 -2.17 -17.06 -36.91
CA HIS A 166 -2.88 -17.70 -35.80
C HIS A 166 -2.70 -16.89 -34.49
N GLY A 167 -3.75 -16.21 -34.05
CA GLY A 167 -3.76 -15.46 -32.78
C GLY A 167 -3.20 -14.04 -32.85
N GLY A 168 -2.85 -13.53 -34.04
CA GLY A 168 -2.39 -12.16 -34.24
C GLY A 168 -3.51 -11.12 -34.20
N THR A 169 -3.15 -9.87 -33.90
CA THR A 169 -4.05 -8.71 -33.82
C THR A 169 -3.44 -7.52 -34.57
N TYR A 170 -4.31 -6.63 -35.05
CA TYR A 170 -3.94 -5.41 -35.77
C TYR A 170 -4.12 -4.20 -34.86
N HIS A 171 -3.09 -3.37 -34.77
CA HIS A 171 -2.99 -2.22 -33.88
C HIS A 171 -2.83 -0.95 -34.71
N ASN A 172 -3.85 -0.11 -34.70
CA ASN A 172 -3.81 1.18 -35.37
C ASN A 172 -3.18 2.23 -34.43
N ILE A 173 -2.12 2.89 -34.89
CA ILE A 173 -1.42 3.93 -34.13
C ILE A 173 -1.56 5.25 -34.90
N PRO A 174 -2.40 6.18 -34.41
CA PRO A 174 -2.70 7.41 -35.11
C PRO A 174 -1.46 8.30 -35.21
N HIS A 175 -1.51 9.28 -36.11
CA HIS A 175 -0.44 10.27 -36.28
C HIS A 175 -0.36 11.20 -35.06
N SER A 176 0.24 10.73 -33.96
CA SER A 176 0.46 11.51 -32.76
C SER A 176 1.91 11.99 -32.69
N SER A 177 2.11 13.23 -32.28
CA SER A 177 3.42 13.75 -31.86
C SER A 177 3.92 13.12 -30.55
N ASP A 178 3.18 12.17 -29.98
CA ASP A 178 3.36 11.62 -28.64
C ASP A 178 3.99 10.22 -28.70
N ALA A 179 5.29 10.16 -28.40
CA ALA A 179 6.05 8.90 -28.32
C ALA A 179 5.45 7.92 -27.29
N ASN A 180 4.77 8.44 -26.27
CA ASN A 180 4.24 7.65 -25.19
C ASN A 180 3.08 6.75 -25.64
N LYS A 181 2.25 7.20 -26.60
CA LYS A 181 1.13 6.38 -27.11
C LYS A 181 1.61 5.08 -27.75
N LEU A 182 2.63 5.16 -28.61
CA LEU A 182 3.27 3.98 -29.20
C LEU A 182 3.82 3.04 -28.12
N LEU A 183 4.54 3.61 -27.16
CA LEU A 183 5.14 2.88 -26.07
C LEU A 183 4.10 2.12 -25.23
N ARG A 184 2.97 2.76 -24.92
CA ARG A 184 1.82 2.15 -24.22
C ARG A 184 1.26 0.96 -25.01
N TYR A 185 1.12 1.04 -26.32
CA TYR A 185 0.63 -0.08 -27.14
C TYR A 185 1.60 -1.26 -27.13
N PHE A 186 2.90 -0.99 -27.20
CA PHE A 186 3.95 -2.01 -27.09
C PHE A 186 3.91 -2.70 -25.73
N ALA A 187 3.77 -1.91 -24.68
CA ALA A 187 3.56 -2.40 -23.32
C ALA A 187 2.34 -3.32 -23.20
N LYS A 188 1.19 -2.94 -23.77
CA LYS A 188 -0.03 -3.76 -23.76
C LYS A 188 0.19 -5.11 -24.42
N VAL A 189 0.69 -5.15 -25.66
CA VAL A 189 0.87 -6.42 -26.39
C VAL A 189 1.95 -7.30 -25.73
N LEU A 190 3.06 -6.69 -25.31
CA LEU A 190 4.12 -7.42 -24.61
C LEU A 190 3.62 -7.99 -23.27
N GLY A 191 2.74 -7.29 -22.57
CA GLY A 191 2.09 -7.75 -21.34
C GLY A 191 1.35 -9.07 -21.53
N ILE A 192 0.61 -9.22 -22.63
CA ILE A 192 -0.10 -10.47 -23.00
C ILE A 192 0.90 -11.60 -23.24
N LEU A 193 1.88 -11.38 -24.13
CA LEU A 193 2.84 -12.42 -24.54
C LEU A 193 3.75 -12.89 -23.40
N ARG A 194 4.02 -12.02 -22.44
CA ARG A 194 4.84 -12.34 -21.26
C ARG A 194 4.09 -13.11 -20.19
N ASP A 195 2.76 -13.17 -20.26
CA ASP A 195 1.87 -13.78 -19.27
C ASP A 195 1.22 -15.09 -19.72
N VAL A 196 1.67 -15.63 -20.85
CA VAL A 196 1.21 -16.92 -21.37
C VAL A 196 1.46 -18.04 -20.36
N SER A 197 0.37 -18.68 -19.93
CA SER A 197 0.36 -19.74 -18.92
C SER A 197 -0.08 -21.10 -19.48
N ALA A 198 -0.79 -21.11 -20.61
CA ALA A 198 -1.12 -22.31 -21.36
C ALA A 198 -0.77 -22.15 -22.84
N LEU A 199 -0.17 -23.19 -23.41
CA LEU A 199 0.23 -23.30 -24.81
C LEU A 199 -0.66 -24.34 -25.52
N ASN A 200 -0.78 -24.25 -26.84
CA ASN A 200 -1.48 -25.23 -27.69
C ASN A 200 -2.91 -25.60 -27.24
N LEU A 201 -3.62 -24.65 -26.62
CA LEU A 201 -4.97 -24.82 -26.12
C LEU A 201 -5.94 -25.22 -27.24
N SER A 202 -6.59 -26.36 -27.06
CA SER A 202 -7.62 -26.89 -27.94
C SER A 202 -8.80 -27.41 -27.12
N VAL A 203 -10.02 -27.12 -27.56
CA VAL A 203 -11.26 -27.57 -26.90
C VAL A 203 -12.09 -28.42 -27.83
N THR A 204 -12.30 -29.67 -27.45
CA THR A 204 -13.11 -30.66 -28.14
C THR A 204 -14.50 -30.76 -27.52
N LEU A 205 -15.52 -30.50 -28.32
CA LEU A 205 -16.94 -30.60 -27.99
C LEU A 205 -17.46 -31.93 -28.52
N LYS A 206 -17.89 -32.82 -27.63
CA LYS A 206 -18.43 -34.15 -27.99
C LYS A 206 -19.90 -34.24 -27.61
N PRO A 207 -20.83 -34.40 -28.56
CA PRO A 207 -22.22 -34.65 -28.23
C PRO A 207 -22.37 -36.02 -27.54
N HIS A 208 -23.32 -36.12 -26.62
CA HIS A 208 -23.58 -37.35 -25.87
C HIS A 208 -25.10 -37.62 -25.77
N ALA A 209 -25.49 -38.85 -25.43
CA ALA A 209 -26.89 -39.24 -25.19
C ALA A 209 -27.90 -38.88 -26.32
N GLY A 210 -27.45 -38.94 -27.59
CA GLY A 210 -28.27 -38.62 -28.76
C GLY A 210 -28.45 -37.13 -29.03
N ALA A 211 -27.78 -36.24 -28.29
CA ALA A 211 -27.70 -34.83 -28.63
C ALA A 211 -26.95 -34.63 -29.95
N THR A 212 -27.25 -33.56 -30.67
CA THR A 212 -26.57 -33.17 -31.92
C THR A 212 -26.13 -31.73 -31.81
N ILE A 213 -24.85 -31.45 -32.09
CA ILE A 213 -24.36 -30.07 -32.19
C ILE A 213 -24.82 -29.53 -33.56
N LEU A 214 -25.65 -28.49 -33.54
CA LEU A 214 -26.16 -27.84 -34.74
C LEU A 214 -25.15 -26.83 -35.29
N GLU A 215 -24.58 -26.05 -34.39
CA GLU A 215 -23.69 -24.96 -34.74
C GLU A 215 -22.68 -24.76 -33.61
N VAL A 216 -21.43 -24.55 -34.00
CA VAL A 216 -20.38 -24.04 -33.12
C VAL A 216 -19.97 -22.71 -33.72
N ASP A 217 -20.00 -21.66 -32.93
CA ASP A 217 -19.39 -20.39 -33.31
C ASP A 217 -17.99 -20.29 -32.70
N PRO A 218 -16.93 -20.57 -33.48
CA PRO A 218 -15.55 -20.45 -33.02
C PRO A 218 -14.98 -19.04 -33.17
N GLY A 219 -15.76 -18.05 -33.63
CA GLY A 219 -15.19 -16.81 -34.17
C GLY A 219 -14.24 -17.11 -35.33
N ASN A 220 -13.04 -16.53 -35.32
CA ASN A 220 -12.01 -16.81 -36.33
C ASN A 220 -10.97 -17.86 -35.89
N HIS A 221 -11.31 -18.70 -34.90
CA HIS A 221 -10.48 -19.83 -34.49
C HIS A 221 -10.65 -21.01 -35.44
N GLN A 222 -9.58 -21.78 -35.65
CA GLN A 222 -9.64 -22.96 -36.50
C GLN A 222 -10.47 -24.05 -35.84
N VAL A 223 -11.37 -24.67 -36.62
CA VAL A 223 -12.20 -25.79 -36.17
C VAL A 223 -11.95 -27.01 -37.03
N THR A 224 -11.70 -28.14 -36.38
CA THR A 224 -11.65 -29.45 -37.03
C THR A 224 -12.84 -30.29 -36.59
N SER A 225 -13.60 -30.82 -37.55
CA SER A 225 -14.66 -31.79 -37.28
C SER A 225 -14.07 -33.19 -37.07
N GLY A 226 -14.36 -33.80 -35.93
CA GLY A 226 -13.98 -35.18 -35.61
C GLY A 226 -15.07 -36.20 -35.97
N GLY A 227 -14.77 -37.48 -35.78
CA GLY A 227 -15.76 -38.56 -35.90
C GLY A 227 -16.93 -38.40 -34.91
N HIS A 228 -18.10 -38.93 -35.27
CA HIS A 228 -19.32 -38.93 -34.44
C HIS A 228 -19.87 -37.53 -34.05
N GLY A 229 -19.70 -36.52 -34.91
CA GLY A 229 -20.29 -35.18 -34.71
C GLY A 229 -19.59 -34.33 -33.66
N SER A 230 -18.31 -34.62 -33.37
CA SER A 230 -17.47 -33.83 -32.47
C SER A 230 -16.78 -32.67 -33.20
N PHE A 231 -16.51 -31.58 -32.48
CA PHE A 231 -15.83 -30.39 -33.01
C PHE A 231 -14.66 -30.00 -32.11
N THR A 232 -13.48 -29.76 -32.68
CA THR A 232 -12.32 -29.27 -31.92
C THR A 232 -11.99 -27.85 -32.35
N ILE A 233 -11.95 -26.93 -31.40
CA ILE A 233 -11.60 -25.52 -31.60
C ILE A 233 -10.17 -25.32 -31.12
N HIS A 234 -9.30 -24.77 -31.95
CA HIS A 234 -7.91 -24.46 -31.63
C HIS A 234 -7.75 -22.99 -31.24
N PHE A 235 -7.55 -22.73 -29.95
CA PHE A 235 -7.39 -21.39 -29.38
C PHE A 235 -5.93 -20.91 -29.33
N GLY A 236 -4.96 -21.83 -29.36
CA GLY A 236 -3.54 -21.51 -29.36
C GLY A 236 -3.02 -21.17 -27.95
N GLU A 237 -2.48 -19.98 -27.76
CA GLU A 237 -1.93 -19.56 -26.47
C GLU A 237 -3.00 -18.88 -25.60
N LEU A 238 -2.91 -19.04 -24.27
CA LEU A 238 -3.77 -18.34 -23.32
C LEU A 238 -2.93 -17.72 -22.19
N ALA A 239 -3.09 -16.41 -22.00
CA ALA A 239 -2.47 -15.65 -20.93
C ALA A 239 -3.24 -15.80 -19.60
N ARG A 240 -2.56 -15.58 -18.48
CA ARG A 240 -3.16 -15.63 -17.14
C ARG A 240 -4.38 -14.68 -17.07
N LYS A 241 -5.50 -15.18 -16.53
CA LYS A 241 -6.81 -14.49 -16.49
C LYS A 241 -7.43 -14.14 -17.85
N GLU A 242 -6.79 -14.45 -18.98
CA GLU A 242 -7.42 -14.29 -20.30
C GLU A 242 -8.59 -15.27 -20.44
N GLN A 243 -9.69 -14.79 -20.99
CA GLN A 243 -10.93 -15.54 -21.18
C GLN A 243 -11.19 -15.77 -22.67
N ARG A 244 -11.64 -16.98 -23.01
CA ARG A 244 -12.12 -17.35 -24.34
C ARG A 244 -13.53 -17.90 -24.25
N ARG A 245 -14.42 -17.38 -25.07
CA ARG A 245 -15.82 -17.81 -25.13
C ARG A 245 -16.17 -18.35 -26.51
N THR A 246 -17.00 -19.39 -26.53
CA THR A 246 -17.64 -19.91 -27.75
C THR A 246 -19.09 -20.25 -27.47
N ILE A 247 -19.95 -20.02 -28.45
CA ILE A 247 -21.37 -20.37 -28.37
C ILE A 247 -21.59 -21.67 -29.14
N VAL A 248 -22.28 -22.61 -28.48
CA VAL A 248 -22.59 -23.93 -29.03
C VAL A 248 -24.10 -24.09 -29.01
N MET A 249 -24.68 -24.35 -30.17
CA MET A 249 -26.10 -24.63 -30.34
C MET A 249 -26.30 -26.14 -30.34
N LEU A 250 -26.96 -26.65 -29.31
CA LEU A 250 -27.16 -28.09 -29.10
C LEU A 250 -28.63 -28.46 -29.26
N GLN A 251 -28.92 -29.43 -30.13
CA GLN A 251 -30.24 -30.04 -30.26
C GLN A 251 -30.33 -31.29 -29.38
N LEU A 252 -31.34 -31.33 -28.51
CA LEU A 252 -31.60 -32.46 -27.63
C LEU A 252 -32.78 -33.31 -28.14
N PRO A 253 -32.75 -34.64 -27.98
CA PRO A 253 -33.90 -35.50 -28.26
C PRO A 253 -35.12 -35.13 -27.40
N ALA A 254 -36.32 -35.26 -27.96
CA ALA A 254 -37.57 -35.06 -27.22
C ALA A 254 -37.76 -36.14 -26.14
N VAL A 255 -38.20 -35.74 -24.95
CA VAL A 255 -38.52 -36.66 -23.84
C VAL A 255 -40.03 -36.76 -23.61
N ARG A 256 -40.52 -37.98 -23.35
CA ARG A 256 -41.96 -38.24 -23.09
C ARG A 256 -42.34 -38.07 -21.61
N ASN A 257 -41.39 -38.33 -20.70
CA ASN A 257 -41.52 -38.19 -19.25
C ASN A 257 -40.35 -37.34 -18.73
N ASN A 258 -40.46 -36.82 -17.50
CA ASN A 258 -39.36 -36.11 -16.85
C ASN A 258 -38.15 -37.04 -16.73
N ASP A 259 -37.02 -36.59 -17.27
CA ASP A 259 -35.77 -37.33 -17.31
C ASP A 259 -34.82 -36.81 -16.24
N LYS A 260 -34.04 -37.71 -15.63
CA LYS A 260 -32.99 -37.33 -14.67
C LYS A 260 -31.88 -36.57 -15.41
N ALA A 261 -31.05 -35.83 -14.67
CA ALA A 261 -29.89 -35.17 -15.26
C ALA A 261 -28.96 -36.20 -15.91
N ASN A 262 -28.81 -36.11 -17.23
CA ASN A 262 -27.95 -36.97 -18.02
C ASN A 262 -26.93 -36.11 -18.79
N THR A 263 -25.73 -36.63 -19.00
CA THR A 263 -24.71 -35.93 -19.80
C THR A 263 -25.14 -35.81 -21.26
N VAL A 264 -25.29 -34.59 -21.73
CA VAL A 264 -25.68 -34.26 -23.12
C VAL A 264 -24.50 -33.81 -23.98
N MET A 265 -23.43 -33.33 -23.36
CA MET A 265 -22.20 -32.94 -24.04
C MET A 265 -21.00 -33.12 -23.11
N VAL A 266 -19.87 -33.56 -23.65
CA VAL A 266 -18.59 -33.58 -22.94
C VAL A 266 -17.67 -32.55 -23.61
N VAL A 267 -17.11 -31.66 -22.80
CA VAL A 267 -16.13 -30.66 -23.23
C VAL A 267 -14.76 -31.10 -22.75
N GLU A 268 -13.87 -31.45 -23.68
CA GLU A 268 -12.49 -31.83 -23.37
C GLU A 268 -11.55 -30.69 -23.75
N CYS A 269 -10.72 -30.25 -22.81
CA CYS A 269 -9.71 -29.23 -23.00
C CYS A 269 -8.32 -29.89 -22.98
N SER A 270 -7.52 -29.65 -24.01
CA SER A 270 -6.13 -30.10 -24.13
C SER A 270 -5.21 -28.89 -24.26
N TYR A 271 -4.12 -28.85 -23.51
CA TYR A 271 -3.15 -27.76 -23.51
C TYR A 271 -1.80 -28.25 -22.98
N ASP A 272 -0.75 -27.48 -23.22
CA ASP A 272 0.56 -27.68 -22.62
C ASP A 272 0.83 -26.59 -21.59
N LEU A 273 1.41 -26.97 -20.45
CA LEU A 273 1.99 -26.04 -19.50
C LEU A 273 3.49 -25.86 -19.82
N PRO A 274 4.13 -24.78 -19.37
CA PRO A 274 5.55 -24.57 -19.65
C PRO A 274 6.47 -25.69 -19.13
N ASP A 275 6.07 -26.38 -18.05
CA ASP A 275 6.83 -27.44 -17.41
C ASP A 275 6.17 -28.85 -17.54
N GLU A 276 4.96 -28.96 -18.12
CA GLU A 276 4.21 -30.22 -18.29
C GLU A 276 3.52 -30.26 -19.67
N TRP A 277 3.53 -31.40 -20.38
CA TRP A 277 2.95 -31.51 -21.73
C TRP A 277 1.70 -32.39 -21.74
N GLU A 278 0.86 -32.18 -22.75
CA GLU A 278 -0.37 -32.95 -23.01
C GLU A 278 -1.36 -32.96 -21.82
N CYS A 279 -1.48 -31.84 -21.12
CA CYS A 279 -2.46 -31.69 -20.05
C CYS A 279 -3.88 -31.79 -20.62
N ARG A 280 -4.72 -32.63 -19.99
CA ARG A 280 -6.13 -32.78 -20.37
C ARG A 280 -7.07 -32.57 -19.19
N ARG A 281 -8.21 -31.96 -19.48
CA ARG A 281 -9.34 -31.77 -18.57
C ARG A 281 -10.63 -32.07 -19.31
N SER A 282 -11.59 -32.69 -18.63
CA SER A 282 -12.93 -32.94 -19.17
C SER A 282 -13.99 -32.34 -18.26
N LEU A 283 -15.01 -31.77 -18.86
CA LEU A 283 -16.21 -31.25 -18.20
C LEU A 283 -17.43 -31.91 -18.82
N HIS A 284 -18.28 -32.47 -17.97
CA HIS A 284 -19.52 -33.11 -18.38
C HIS A 284 -20.67 -32.11 -18.20
N ILE A 285 -21.44 -31.87 -19.27
CA ILE A 285 -22.61 -31.00 -19.25
C ILE A 285 -23.85 -31.88 -19.07
N ASP A 286 -24.38 -31.88 -17.85
CA ASP A 286 -25.55 -32.65 -17.48
C ASP A 286 -26.82 -31.78 -17.53
N MET A 287 -27.88 -32.30 -18.14
CA MET A 287 -29.16 -31.60 -18.24
C MET A 287 -30.32 -32.49 -17.82
N ALA A 288 -31.14 -32.00 -16.89
CA ALA A 288 -32.44 -32.59 -16.57
C ALA A 288 -33.52 -31.99 -17.48
N ARG A 289 -34.42 -32.81 -18.01
CA ARG A 289 -35.45 -32.39 -18.98
C ARG A 289 -36.85 -32.65 -18.42
N ASN A 290 -37.68 -31.61 -18.37
CA ASN A 290 -39.05 -31.67 -17.85
C ASN A 290 -40.04 -31.21 -18.92
N ARG A 291 -41.22 -31.85 -18.98
CA ARG A 291 -42.28 -31.57 -19.96
C ARG A 291 -42.90 -30.17 -19.79
N ASN A 292 -42.84 -29.58 -18.59
CA ASN A 292 -43.56 -28.35 -18.23
C ASN A 292 -42.65 -27.19 -17.78
N ALA A 293 -41.36 -27.17 -18.16
CA ALA A 293 -40.45 -26.12 -17.72
C ALA A 293 -40.79 -24.76 -18.36
N SER A 294 -40.87 -23.69 -17.55
CA SER A 294 -40.93 -22.32 -18.03
C SER A 294 -39.60 -21.91 -18.66
N LEU A 295 -39.65 -21.09 -19.71
CA LEU A 295 -38.47 -20.42 -20.25
C LEU A 295 -37.96 -19.43 -19.21
N ASN A 296 -36.93 -19.81 -18.45
CA ASN A 296 -36.17 -18.83 -17.68
C ASN A 296 -35.41 -17.93 -18.66
N PRO A 297 -35.34 -16.62 -18.41
CA PRO A 297 -34.48 -15.75 -19.20
C PRO A 297 -33.02 -16.23 -19.13
N PRO A 298 -32.24 -16.08 -20.20
CA PRO A 298 -30.82 -16.43 -20.18
C PRO A 298 -30.07 -15.57 -19.15
N GLY A 299 -29.05 -16.13 -18.49
CA GLY A 299 -28.22 -15.37 -17.55
C GLY A 299 -27.45 -14.23 -18.20
N GLY A 300 -27.13 -13.19 -17.42
CA GLY A 300 -26.50 -11.94 -17.89
C GLY A 300 -25.23 -12.15 -18.72
N HIS A 301 -24.31 -13.03 -18.29
CA HIS A 301 -23.10 -13.35 -19.06
C HIS A 301 -23.37 -13.86 -20.48
N PHE A 302 -24.42 -14.65 -20.67
CA PHE A 302 -24.77 -15.16 -22.00
C PHE A 302 -25.38 -14.06 -22.87
N GLN A 303 -26.22 -13.20 -22.30
CA GLN A 303 -26.80 -12.06 -23.00
C GLN A 303 -25.73 -11.04 -23.42
N GLY A 304 -24.77 -10.73 -22.53
CA GLY A 304 -23.64 -9.87 -22.84
C GLY A 304 -22.77 -10.41 -23.98
N GLU A 305 -22.48 -11.72 -23.99
CA GLU A 305 -21.70 -12.33 -25.08
C GLU A 305 -22.46 -12.32 -26.42
N LEU A 306 -23.78 -12.53 -26.41
CA LEU A 306 -24.61 -12.36 -27.61
C LEU A 306 -24.58 -10.91 -28.13
N ALA A 307 -24.64 -9.93 -27.23
CA ALA A 307 -24.58 -8.51 -27.58
C ALA A 307 -23.25 -8.13 -28.23
N ARG A 308 -22.15 -8.59 -27.64
CA ARG A 308 -20.79 -8.41 -28.18
C ARG A 308 -20.66 -8.98 -29.59
N ARG A 309 -21.25 -10.15 -29.84
CA ARG A 309 -21.27 -10.78 -31.17
C ARG A 309 -22.09 -9.98 -32.17
N ASP A 310 -23.32 -9.60 -31.81
CA ASP A 310 -24.16 -8.76 -32.68
C ASP A 310 -23.46 -7.43 -33.01
N GLN A 311 -22.79 -6.82 -32.05
CA GLN A 311 -21.98 -5.62 -32.28
C GLN A 311 -20.84 -5.87 -33.27
N ALA A 312 -20.06 -6.94 -33.11
CA ALA A 312 -18.98 -7.28 -34.05
C ALA A 312 -19.50 -7.46 -35.50
N ASP A 313 -20.61 -8.17 -35.68
CA ASP A 313 -21.26 -8.35 -36.99
C ASP A 313 -21.73 -7.01 -37.58
N ARG A 314 -22.29 -6.14 -36.73
CA ARG A 314 -22.73 -4.80 -37.14
C ARG A 314 -21.57 -3.89 -37.50
N ILE A 315 -20.44 -3.96 -36.79
CA ILE A 315 -19.23 -3.20 -37.16
C ILE A 315 -18.77 -3.61 -38.55
N GLY A 316 -18.76 -4.91 -38.87
CA GLY A 316 -18.47 -5.40 -40.22
C GLY A 316 -19.40 -4.82 -41.27
N LYS A 317 -20.72 -4.81 -41.02
CA LYS A 317 -21.72 -4.19 -41.91
C LYS A 317 -21.53 -2.68 -42.06
N MET A 318 -21.28 -1.97 -40.96
CA MET A 318 -21.01 -0.53 -40.96
C MET A 318 -19.78 -0.22 -41.82
N LYS A 319 -18.72 -1.02 -41.71
CA LYS A 319 -17.52 -0.88 -42.53
C LYS A 319 -17.84 -1.07 -44.02
N MET A 320 -18.54 -2.15 -44.39
CA MET A 320 -18.94 -2.39 -45.78
C MET A 320 -19.76 -1.22 -46.37
N LEU A 321 -20.65 -0.63 -45.57
CA LEU A 321 -21.45 0.53 -45.97
C LEU A 321 -20.59 1.80 -46.10
N ALA A 322 -19.68 2.05 -45.15
CA ALA A 322 -18.79 3.20 -45.16
C ALA A 322 -17.76 3.13 -46.30
N ASP A 323 -17.18 1.97 -46.59
CA ASP A 323 -16.32 1.70 -47.77
C ASP A 323 -17.08 1.99 -49.08
N ALA A 324 -18.37 1.67 -49.13
CA ALA A 324 -19.27 1.99 -50.25
C ALA A 324 -19.78 3.45 -50.23
N LYS A 325 -19.24 4.32 -49.36
CA LYS A 325 -19.61 5.73 -49.18
C LYS A 325 -21.08 5.97 -48.78
N ARG A 326 -21.72 4.99 -48.15
CA ARG A 326 -23.12 5.03 -47.67
C ARG A 326 -23.19 5.27 -46.16
N PHE A 327 -22.67 6.42 -45.71
CA PHE A 327 -22.55 6.80 -44.29
C PHE A 327 -23.91 6.95 -43.59
N ASP A 328 -24.91 7.44 -44.31
CA ASP A 328 -26.30 7.51 -43.85
C ASP A 328 -26.80 6.16 -43.34
N LYS A 329 -26.49 5.09 -44.08
CA LYS A 329 -26.89 3.73 -43.70
C LYS A 329 -25.99 3.12 -42.64
N ALA A 330 -24.69 3.46 -42.64
CA ALA A 330 -23.79 3.06 -41.55
C ALA A 330 -24.24 3.65 -40.20
N LEU A 331 -24.69 4.91 -40.18
CA LEU A 331 -25.23 5.57 -38.99
C LEU A 331 -26.57 4.96 -38.52
N VAL A 332 -27.40 4.48 -39.44
CA VAL A 332 -28.61 3.70 -39.10
C VAL A 332 -28.23 2.40 -38.38
N GLU A 333 -27.27 1.65 -38.91
CA GLU A 333 -26.79 0.42 -38.27
C GLU A 333 -26.18 0.69 -36.88
N LEU A 334 -25.44 1.79 -36.72
CA LEU A 334 -24.89 2.23 -35.43
C LEU A 334 -26.00 2.58 -34.42
N THR A 335 -27.04 3.27 -34.88
CA THR A 335 -28.20 3.61 -34.04
C THR A 335 -28.92 2.35 -33.57
N GLU A 336 -29.11 1.37 -34.45
CA GLU A 336 -29.72 0.08 -34.09
C GLU A 336 -28.82 -0.72 -33.13
N ALA A 337 -27.50 -0.67 -33.29
CA ALA A 337 -26.55 -1.28 -32.35
C ALA A 337 -26.69 -0.68 -30.93
N LYS A 338 -26.74 0.66 -30.82
CA LYS A 338 -26.94 1.37 -29.55
C LYS A 338 -28.28 1.01 -28.90
N LYS A 339 -29.33 0.87 -29.72
CA LYS A 339 -30.66 0.48 -29.25
C LYS A 339 -30.67 -0.96 -28.73
N ALA A 340 -30.06 -1.90 -29.44
CA ALA A 340 -29.97 -3.30 -29.03
C ALA A 340 -29.26 -3.43 -27.67
N LEU A 341 -28.13 -2.73 -27.50
CA LEU A 341 -27.36 -2.75 -26.26
C LEU A 341 -28.15 -2.24 -25.05
N ARG A 342 -28.97 -1.18 -25.22
CA ARG A 342 -29.84 -0.62 -24.17
C ARG A 342 -30.99 -1.51 -23.71
N THR A 343 -31.32 -2.56 -24.47
CA THR A 343 -32.41 -3.49 -24.11
C THR A 343 -31.98 -4.63 -23.19
N ILE A 344 -30.69 -4.72 -22.89
CA ILE A 344 -30.11 -5.76 -22.04
C ILE A 344 -30.12 -5.27 -20.60
N ASP A 345 -30.60 -6.11 -19.69
CA ASP A 345 -30.63 -5.81 -18.26
C ASP A 345 -29.21 -5.78 -17.71
N SER A 346 -28.79 -4.64 -17.17
CA SER A 346 -27.43 -4.43 -16.65
C SER A 346 -27.29 -5.07 -15.27
N THR A 347 -27.18 -6.39 -15.23
CA THR A 347 -26.80 -7.09 -14.00
C THR A 347 -25.31 -6.90 -13.71
N GLN A 348 -24.91 -7.01 -12.44
CA GLN A 348 -23.51 -6.89 -12.00
C GLN A 348 -22.53 -7.75 -12.84
N ASP A 349 -23.00 -8.88 -13.36
CA ASP A 349 -22.22 -9.88 -14.08
C ASP A 349 -21.77 -9.47 -15.50
N CYS A 350 -22.36 -8.43 -16.10
CA CYS A 350 -22.01 -8.00 -17.48
C CYS A 350 -21.84 -6.48 -17.68
N ALA A 351 -21.92 -5.68 -16.61
CA ALA A 351 -21.83 -4.22 -16.66
C ALA A 351 -20.56 -3.73 -17.39
N ASP A 352 -19.38 -4.19 -16.99
CA ASP A 352 -18.09 -3.76 -17.57
C ASP A 352 -18.01 -4.01 -19.09
N LEU A 353 -18.56 -5.15 -19.54
CA LEU A 353 -18.61 -5.49 -20.97
C LEU A 353 -19.53 -4.54 -21.73
N LEU A 354 -20.72 -4.25 -21.17
CA LEU A 354 -21.70 -3.36 -21.80
C LEU A 354 -21.18 -1.91 -21.86
N ASP A 355 -20.46 -1.44 -20.85
CA ASP A 355 -19.84 -0.12 -20.83
C ASP A 355 -18.76 0.01 -21.91
N ALA A 356 -17.89 -1.00 -22.03
CA ALA A 356 -16.84 -1.01 -23.04
C ALA A 356 -17.41 -1.10 -24.47
N LEU A 357 -18.48 -1.89 -24.69
CA LEU A 357 -19.20 -1.94 -25.96
C LEU A 357 -19.88 -0.61 -26.30
N SER A 358 -20.46 0.06 -25.30
CA SER A 358 -21.09 1.37 -25.45
C SER A 358 -20.08 2.43 -25.89
N LEU A 359 -18.93 2.49 -25.21
CA LEU A 359 -17.83 3.40 -25.56
C LEU A 359 -17.32 3.16 -26.98
N GLU A 360 -17.23 1.90 -27.43
CA GLU A 360 -16.83 1.59 -28.80
C GLU A 360 -17.82 2.15 -29.84
N LEU A 361 -19.13 2.08 -29.59
CA LEU A 361 -20.15 2.67 -30.47
C LEU A 361 -20.14 4.21 -30.44
N GLU A 362 -19.69 4.83 -29.35
CA GLU A 362 -19.49 6.29 -29.28
C GLU A 362 -18.32 6.75 -30.13
N HIS A 363 -17.19 6.03 -30.07
CA HIS A 363 -16.06 6.28 -30.96
C HIS A 363 -16.43 6.10 -32.44
N LEU A 364 -17.15 5.03 -32.77
CA LEU A 364 -17.60 4.82 -34.16
C LEU A 364 -18.54 5.92 -34.65
N GLN A 365 -19.32 6.52 -33.77
CA GLN A 365 -20.18 7.66 -34.14
C GLN A 365 -19.34 8.87 -34.56
N GLN A 366 -18.28 9.19 -33.82
CA GLN A 366 -17.34 10.26 -34.15
C GLN A 366 -16.59 9.97 -35.45
N LEU A 367 -16.18 8.71 -35.64
CA LEU A 367 -15.39 8.29 -36.80
C LEU A 367 -16.20 8.18 -38.11
N LEU A 368 -17.52 8.18 -38.03
CA LEU A 368 -18.43 8.16 -39.18
C LEU A 368 -18.99 9.55 -39.54
N GLU A 369 -18.52 10.63 -38.91
CA GLU A 369 -19.01 12.00 -39.15
C GLU A 369 -18.76 12.50 -40.59
N SER A 370 -17.63 12.12 -41.20
CA SER A 370 -17.31 12.52 -42.58
C SER A 370 -16.42 11.50 -43.28
N HIS A 371 -16.44 11.53 -44.62
CA HIS A 371 -15.59 10.68 -45.45
C HIS A 371 -14.10 10.87 -45.16
N LYS A 372 -13.67 12.09 -44.83
CA LYS A 372 -12.28 12.36 -44.48
C LYS A 372 -11.89 11.68 -43.16
N VAL A 373 -12.69 11.88 -42.12
CA VAL A 373 -12.46 11.25 -40.80
C VAL A 373 -12.47 9.72 -40.89
N TYR A 374 -13.38 9.16 -41.68
CA TYR A 374 -13.46 7.73 -41.91
C TYR A 374 -12.20 7.17 -42.59
N ASN A 375 -11.73 7.83 -43.65
CA ASN A 375 -10.53 7.37 -44.36
C ASN A 375 -9.27 7.53 -43.51
N ASP A 376 -9.15 8.65 -42.79
CA ASP A 376 -7.97 8.97 -42.01
C ASP A 376 -7.83 8.04 -40.78
N ASN A 377 -8.95 7.67 -40.12
CA ASN A 377 -8.92 6.90 -38.87
C ASN A 377 -10.03 5.83 -38.73
N GLY A 378 -11.22 6.07 -39.30
CA GLY A 378 -12.38 5.19 -39.11
C GLY A 378 -12.24 3.78 -39.67
N SER A 379 -11.67 3.62 -40.87
CA SER A 379 -11.45 2.29 -41.48
C SER A 379 -10.48 1.46 -40.65
N ALA A 380 -9.34 2.04 -40.26
CA ALA A 380 -8.34 1.36 -39.43
C ALA A 380 -8.90 1.00 -38.04
N TYR A 381 -9.68 1.90 -37.41
CA TYR A 381 -10.37 1.62 -36.15
C TYR A 381 -11.31 0.41 -36.27
N MET A 382 -12.16 0.37 -37.30
CA MET A 382 -13.11 -0.73 -37.49
C MET A 382 -12.40 -2.06 -37.75
N LEU A 383 -11.31 -2.08 -38.52
CA LEU A 383 -10.50 -3.29 -38.74
C LEU A 383 -9.87 -3.81 -37.44
N ALA A 384 -9.32 -2.90 -36.61
CA ALA A 384 -8.77 -3.27 -35.32
C ALA A 384 -9.85 -3.81 -34.36
N ALA A 385 -11.03 -3.18 -34.33
CA ALA A 385 -12.17 -3.61 -33.53
C ALA A 385 -12.70 -5.00 -33.95
N MET A 386 -12.87 -5.22 -35.26
CA MET A 386 -13.30 -6.51 -35.81
C MET A 386 -12.34 -7.63 -35.40
N LEU A 387 -11.02 -7.42 -35.62
CA LEU A 387 -10.04 -8.46 -35.27
C LEU A 387 -9.93 -8.66 -33.75
N SER A 388 -10.11 -7.60 -32.95
CA SER A 388 -10.15 -7.69 -31.49
C SER A 388 -11.29 -8.59 -31.01
N HIS A 389 -12.49 -8.42 -31.56
CA HIS A 389 -13.65 -9.25 -31.24
C HIS A 389 -13.50 -10.69 -31.73
N ASP A 390 -13.01 -10.89 -32.95
CA ASP A 390 -12.78 -12.22 -33.54
C ASP A 390 -11.76 -13.02 -32.74
N ARG A 391 -10.70 -12.34 -32.29
CA ARG A 391 -9.61 -12.92 -31.52
C ARG A 391 -9.85 -12.87 -30.03
N GLN A 392 -10.95 -12.28 -29.56
CA GLN A 392 -11.23 -11.97 -28.15
C GLN A 392 -10.01 -11.45 -27.38
N ARG A 393 -9.21 -10.61 -28.03
CA ARG A 393 -7.93 -10.08 -27.54
C ARG A 393 -7.90 -8.58 -27.72
N PHE A 394 -7.16 -7.92 -26.84
CA PHE A 394 -7.00 -6.49 -26.94
C PHE A 394 -6.35 -6.08 -28.28
N ALA A 395 -6.93 -5.07 -28.93
CA ALA A 395 -6.33 -4.39 -30.07
C ALA A 395 -6.37 -2.87 -29.85
N ALA A 396 -5.31 -2.20 -30.29
CA ALA A 396 -5.25 -0.74 -30.25
C ALA A 396 -6.06 -0.18 -31.42
N ARG A 397 -7.02 0.70 -31.12
CA ARG A 397 -7.94 1.24 -32.14
C ARG A 397 -7.58 2.67 -32.58
N GLY A 398 -6.77 3.38 -31.79
CA GLY A 398 -6.13 4.64 -32.19
C GLY A 398 -6.86 5.93 -31.80
N LEU A 399 -7.68 5.91 -30.74
CA LEU A 399 -8.26 7.12 -30.13
C LEU A 399 -7.66 7.37 -28.74
N GLU A 400 -7.85 8.58 -28.19
CA GLU A 400 -7.25 8.99 -26.91
C GLU A 400 -7.75 8.15 -25.72
N ASN A 401 -9.03 7.82 -25.72
CA ASN A 401 -9.61 6.87 -24.78
C ASN A 401 -9.68 5.49 -25.45
N ASP A 402 -8.75 4.60 -25.15
CA ASP A 402 -8.83 3.24 -25.69
C ASP A 402 -10.00 2.46 -25.08
N VAL A 403 -10.71 1.71 -25.92
CA VAL A 403 -11.66 0.69 -25.46
C VAL A 403 -10.89 -0.48 -24.85
N MET A 404 -10.98 -0.65 -23.53
CA MET A 404 -10.23 -1.65 -22.75
C MET A 404 -10.82 -3.07 -22.79
N LEU A 405 -11.52 -3.42 -23.87
CA LEU A 405 -11.99 -4.79 -24.09
C LEU A 405 -10.81 -5.77 -24.08
N TYR A 406 -10.94 -6.84 -23.29
CA TYR A 406 -9.93 -7.90 -23.11
C TYR A 406 -8.61 -7.44 -22.48
N ALA A 407 -8.61 -6.32 -21.74
CA ALA A 407 -7.44 -5.89 -21.00
C ALA A 407 -7.09 -6.88 -19.86
N LEU A 408 -5.80 -7.20 -19.73
CA LEU A 408 -5.26 -8.05 -18.67
C LEU A 408 -4.48 -7.20 -17.66
N PRO A 409 -4.42 -7.58 -16.37
CA PRO A 409 -3.71 -6.79 -15.34
C PRO A 409 -2.26 -6.46 -15.71
N ARG A 410 -1.53 -7.44 -16.26
CA ARG A 410 -0.13 -7.25 -16.67
C ARG A 410 0.03 -6.25 -17.81
N MET A 411 -0.99 -6.08 -18.65
CA MET A 411 -0.97 -5.05 -19.70
C MET A 411 -1.02 -3.65 -19.10
N LEU A 412 -1.94 -3.44 -18.14
CA LEU A 412 -2.08 -2.16 -17.45
C LEU A 412 -0.81 -1.81 -16.68
N LYS A 413 -0.19 -2.79 -16.01
CA LYS A 413 1.13 -2.63 -15.37
C LYS A 413 2.19 -2.13 -16.34
N TYR A 414 2.30 -2.74 -17.52
CA TYR A 414 3.31 -2.37 -18.49
C TYR A 414 3.05 -0.98 -19.09
N VAL A 415 1.78 -0.56 -19.21
CA VAL A 415 1.40 0.80 -19.65
C VAL A 415 1.93 1.85 -18.68
N SER A 416 1.77 1.64 -17.37
CA SER A 416 2.28 2.58 -16.37
C SER A 416 3.81 2.63 -16.32
N GLN A 417 4.46 1.48 -16.52
CA GLN A 417 5.92 1.42 -16.64
C GLN A 417 6.43 2.06 -17.94
N ALA A 418 5.63 2.01 -19.01
CA ALA A 418 5.89 2.76 -20.23
C ALA A 418 5.81 4.27 -19.97
N ASP A 419 4.80 4.74 -19.24
CA ASP A 419 4.66 6.15 -18.87
C ASP A 419 5.83 6.67 -18.03
N GLU A 420 6.38 5.84 -17.15
CA GLU A 420 7.58 6.18 -16.38
C GLU A 420 8.84 6.13 -17.24
N PHE A 421 8.99 5.13 -18.10
CA PHE A 421 10.09 5.03 -19.08
C PHE A 421 10.13 6.24 -20.01
N HIS A 422 8.97 6.71 -20.46
CA HIS A 422 8.88 7.90 -21.29
C HIS A 422 9.32 9.16 -20.53
N ARG A 423 8.97 9.28 -19.24
CA ARG A 423 9.36 10.43 -18.39
C ARG A 423 10.84 10.41 -18.00
N ASN A 424 11.43 9.25 -17.76
CA ASN A 424 12.83 9.12 -17.36
C ASN A 424 13.51 7.90 -18.02
N PRO A 425 13.98 8.02 -19.27
CA PRO A 425 14.59 6.90 -19.99
C PRO A 425 15.90 6.39 -19.37
N ASP A 426 16.57 7.18 -18.53
CA ASP A 426 17.85 6.83 -17.91
C ASP A 426 17.72 6.27 -16.49
N ALA A 427 16.50 6.13 -15.98
CA ALA A 427 16.25 5.49 -14.70
C ALA A 427 16.85 4.08 -14.68
N THR A 428 17.72 3.82 -13.70
CA THR A 428 18.34 2.50 -13.47
C THR A 428 17.32 1.46 -13.00
N HIS A 429 16.23 1.93 -12.39
CA HIS A 429 15.07 1.17 -11.97
C HIS A 429 13.79 1.99 -12.24
N PHE A 430 12.79 1.35 -12.85
CA PHE A 430 11.43 1.92 -13.00
C PHE A 430 10.58 1.41 -11.84
N ARG A 431 9.91 2.32 -11.10
CA ARG A 431 8.87 1.99 -10.12
C ARG A 431 7.88 1.03 -10.78
N ARG A 432 7.84 -0.23 -10.35
CA ARG A 432 6.84 -1.14 -10.90
C ARG A 432 5.49 -0.67 -10.33
N MET A 433 4.44 -0.59 -11.15
CA MET A 433 3.09 -0.39 -10.59
C MET A 433 2.53 -1.63 -9.88
N ASP A 434 3.13 -2.82 -10.07
CA ASP A 434 3.18 -3.84 -9.00
C ASP A 434 4.59 -3.80 -8.47
N ASP A 435 4.88 -2.72 -7.76
CA ASP A 435 5.95 -2.72 -6.80
C ASP A 435 5.52 -3.83 -5.82
N GLU A 436 4.31 -3.79 -5.24
CA GLU A 436 3.63 -4.74 -4.31
C GLU A 436 3.44 -6.22 -4.75
N SER A 437 4.40 -6.79 -5.47
CA SER A 437 4.38 -8.15 -6.01
C SER A 437 4.38 -9.27 -4.96
N ARG A 438 4.75 -8.97 -3.70
CA ARG A 438 4.56 -9.86 -2.55
C ARG A 438 3.21 -9.65 -1.84
N GLY A 439 2.33 -8.83 -2.43
CA GLY A 439 1.00 -8.51 -1.89
C GLY A 439 1.04 -7.39 -0.86
N SER A 440 0.06 -7.36 0.04
CA SER A 440 -0.13 -6.26 0.99
C SER A 440 -0.29 -6.71 2.43
N ILE A 441 0.14 -5.86 3.36
CA ILE A 441 -0.02 -6.04 4.80
C ILE A 441 -1.11 -5.09 5.31
N ALA A 442 -2.18 -5.68 5.84
CA ALA A 442 -3.17 -4.99 6.64
C ALA A 442 -2.74 -4.98 8.10
N PHE A 443 -2.94 -3.86 8.79
CA PHE A 443 -2.66 -3.77 10.23
C PHE A 443 -3.57 -2.73 10.89
N PHE A 444 -3.67 -2.82 12.20
CA PHE A 444 -4.34 -1.82 13.03
C PHE A 444 -3.29 -0.95 13.74
N THR A 445 -3.48 0.36 13.78
CA THR A 445 -2.64 1.27 14.57
C THR A 445 -3.41 1.72 15.80
N SER A 446 -2.87 1.45 16.99
CA SER A 446 -3.60 1.64 18.24
C SER A 446 -3.79 3.11 18.64
N TYR A 447 -2.97 4.04 18.12
CA TYR A 447 -2.77 5.36 18.73
C TYR A 447 -3.49 6.56 18.12
N ARG A 448 -3.90 6.56 16.84
CA ARG A 448 -4.28 7.83 16.21
C ARG A 448 -5.49 8.45 16.90
N PRO A 449 -5.36 9.64 17.57
CA PRO A 449 -6.51 10.28 18.15
C PRO A 449 -7.49 10.54 17.01
N PRO A 450 -8.77 10.18 17.19
CA PRO A 450 -9.71 10.17 16.09
C PRO A 450 -10.23 11.59 15.76
N VAL A 451 -9.49 12.61 16.23
CA VAL A 451 -9.65 14.04 15.98
C VAL A 451 -8.25 14.66 16.00
N PRO A 452 -7.95 15.62 15.10
CA PRO A 452 -6.66 16.31 15.08
C PRO A 452 -6.37 17.10 16.36
N LEU A 453 -5.07 17.13 16.72
CA LEU A 453 -4.51 18.05 17.69
C LEU A 453 -4.11 19.34 16.98
N ASP A 454 -4.77 20.43 17.35
CA ASP A 454 -4.61 21.73 16.73
C ASP A 454 -3.90 22.71 17.67
N ILE A 455 -3.42 23.83 17.15
CA ILE A 455 -2.55 24.76 17.87
C ILE A 455 -3.31 26.03 18.21
N PHE A 456 -3.33 26.35 19.50
CA PHE A 456 -3.95 27.54 20.06
C PHE A 456 -2.93 28.36 20.84
N TYR A 457 -3.26 29.62 21.12
CA TYR A 457 -2.49 30.45 22.04
C TYR A 457 -3.35 31.43 22.82
N CYS A 458 -2.77 31.90 23.94
CA CYS A 458 -3.39 32.84 24.85
C CYS A 458 -2.34 33.87 25.33
N PRO A 459 -2.71 35.17 25.49
CA PRO A 459 -1.84 36.17 26.12
C PRO A 459 -1.62 35.90 27.61
N VAL A 460 -0.51 36.41 28.17
CA VAL A 460 -0.17 36.30 29.59
C VAL A 460 -0.23 37.68 30.28
N PRO A 461 -1.05 37.85 31.35
CA PRO A 461 -2.04 36.91 31.86
C PRO A 461 -3.24 36.75 30.89
N PRO A 462 -4.01 35.66 31.00
CA PRO A 462 -5.20 35.45 30.17
C PRO A 462 -6.16 36.64 30.28
N SER A 463 -6.52 37.25 29.15
CA SER A 463 -7.30 38.50 29.13
C SER A 463 -8.76 38.31 29.50
N ARG A 464 -9.40 37.19 29.09
CA ARG A 464 -10.80 36.81 29.39
C ARG A 464 -11.02 35.29 29.30
N LYS A 465 -12.16 34.81 29.82
CA LYS A 465 -12.63 33.45 29.54
C LYS A 465 -12.94 33.28 28.05
N GLY A 466 -12.38 32.26 27.40
CA GLY A 466 -12.56 31.97 25.97
C GLY A 466 -11.75 32.83 24.99
N GLY A 467 -10.69 33.51 25.44
CA GLY A 467 -9.82 34.34 24.58
C GLY A 467 -8.71 33.59 23.83
N GLU A 468 -8.84 32.27 23.68
CA GLU A 468 -7.87 31.44 22.95
C GLU A 468 -7.97 31.73 21.45
N LEU A 469 -6.84 31.91 20.78
CA LEU A 469 -6.77 32.17 19.34
C LEU A 469 -6.15 30.97 18.62
N HIS A 470 -6.69 30.68 17.44
CA HIS A 470 -6.24 29.56 16.59
C HIS A 470 -5.01 29.95 15.75
N LEU A 471 -4.07 29.01 15.55
CA LEU A 471 -2.78 29.24 14.89
C LEU A 471 -2.49 28.37 13.67
N THR A 472 -3.36 27.42 13.30
CA THR A 472 -3.19 26.65 12.07
C THR A 472 -4.40 26.75 11.15
N ASP A 473 -4.41 25.94 10.10
CA ASP A 473 -5.49 25.80 9.13
C ASP A 473 -6.67 24.94 9.61
N GLY A 474 -6.58 24.34 10.80
CA GLY A 474 -7.68 23.55 11.36
C GLY A 474 -7.70 22.07 10.97
N VAL A 475 -6.72 21.61 10.19
CA VAL A 475 -6.56 20.23 9.70
C VAL A 475 -5.24 19.59 10.18
N SER A 476 -4.31 20.40 10.69
CA SER A 476 -3.00 19.95 11.19
C SER A 476 -3.12 18.92 12.32
N TYR A 477 -2.41 17.80 12.19
CA TYR A 477 -2.16 16.86 13.29
C TYR A 477 -0.78 17.16 13.86
N ASN A 478 -0.67 17.80 15.03
CA ASN A 478 0.64 18.14 15.58
C ASN A 478 0.76 17.91 17.08
N TYR A 479 1.97 17.61 17.52
CA TYR A 479 2.32 17.32 18.91
C TYR A 479 3.26 18.35 19.55
N ASN A 480 4.06 19.11 18.77
CA ASN A 480 5.03 20.11 19.25
C ASN A 480 5.25 21.28 18.25
N CYS A 481 5.43 22.53 18.73
CA CYS A 481 5.65 23.73 17.90
C CYS A 481 6.81 24.59 18.39
N ARG A 482 7.50 25.26 17.46
CA ARG A 482 8.43 26.34 17.79
C ARG A 482 8.18 27.58 16.90
N PRO A 483 8.22 28.80 17.46
CA PRO A 483 8.23 30.01 16.65
C PRO A 483 9.51 30.08 15.81
N ILE A 484 9.40 30.66 14.62
CA ILE A 484 10.51 30.88 13.69
C ILE A 484 10.98 32.33 13.87
N PRO A 485 12.29 32.58 14.08
CA PRO A 485 12.84 33.94 14.11
C PRO A 485 12.54 34.72 12.83
N GLN A 486 12.27 36.03 12.92
CA GLN A 486 11.86 36.85 11.78
C GLN A 486 12.83 36.79 10.58
N ALA A 487 14.14 36.82 10.84
CA ALA A 487 15.16 36.72 9.80
C ALA A 487 15.14 35.34 9.08
N ALA A 488 14.81 34.27 9.80
CA ALA A 488 14.61 32.95 9.20
C ALA A 488 13.32 32.89 8.38
N VAL A 489 12.24 33.53 8.83
CA VAL A 489 10.98 33.67 8.05
C VAL A 489 11.26 34.36 6.71
N LYS A 490 12.01 35.47 6.71
CA LYS A 490 12.41 36.16 5.46
C LYS A 490 13.17 35.23 4.51
N THR A 491 14.10 34.43 5.04
CA THR A 491 14.89 33.46 4.25
C THR A 491 14.01 32.38 3.60
N ILE A 492 13.03 31.88 4.36
CA ILE A 492 12.07 30.87 3.91
C ILE A 492 11.15 31.42 2.81
N ILE A 493 10.61 32.64 3.00
CA ILE A 493 9.73 33.29 2.00
C ILE A 493 10.49 33.50 0.68
N LYS A 494 11.78 33.86 0.73
CA LYS A 494 12.61 33.97 -0.47
C LYS A 494 12.70 32.67 -1.26
N HIS A 495 12.81 31.51 -0.58
CA HIS A 495 12.79 30.21 -1.24
C HIS A 495 11.40 29.85 -1.78
N LEU A 496 10.34 30.15 -1.03
CA LEU A 496 8.96 29.93 -1.48
C LEU A 496 8.68 30.64 -2.80
N ARG A 497 9.16 31.88 -3.00
CA ARG A 497 9.03 32.63 -4.27
C ARG A 497 9.70 31.95 -5.46
N GLN A 498 10.70 31.10 -5.20
CA GLN A 498 11.44 30.36 -6.23
C GLN A 498 10.83 28.98 -6.51
N ALA A 499 9.91 28.50 -5.66
CA ALA A 499 9.27 27.20 -5.81
C ALA A 499 8.16 27.23 -6.89
N PRO A 500 8.08 26.23 -7.78
CA PRO A 500 7.06 26.20 -8.84
C PRO A 500 5.64 26.16 -8.29
N GLY A 501 4.80 27.14 -8.65
CA GLY A 501 3.37 27.15 -8.32
C GLY A 501 3.00 27.72 -6.94
N ALA A 502 3.96 28.21 -6.16
CA ALA A 502 3.68 28.89 -4.90
C ALA A 502 3.17 30.32 -5.15
N VAL A 503 1.93 30.63 -4.73
CA VAL A 503 1.40 32.00 -4.71
C VAL A 503 1.80 32.64 -3.38
N VAL A 504 2.83 33.48 -3.39
CA VAL A 504 3.37 34.16 -2.19
C VAL A 504 3.37 35.69 -2.32
N ASP A 505 2.66 36.22 -3.32
CA ASP A 505 2.58 37.65 -3.64
C ASP A 505 2.01 38.51 -2.49
N ASP A 506 1.31 37.90 -1.53
CA ASP A 506 0.69 38.59 -0.39
C ASP A 506 1.55 38.63 0.88
N PHE A 507 2.72 37.98 0.88
CA PHE A 507 3.70 38.07 1.98
C PHE A 507 4.77 39.09 1.59
N ASP A 508 4.49 40.36 1.89
CA ASP A 508 5.42 41.47 1.66
C ASP A 508 6.73 41.23 2.43
N CYS A 509 7.79 41.13 1.64
CA CYS A 509 9.16 41.43 2.02
C CYS A 509 9.79 42.03 0.77
N ASP A 510 9.39 43.26 0.46
CA ASP A 510 10.13 44.08 -0.49
C ASP A 510 11.41 44.50 0.21
N ASP A 511 12.53 43.98 -0.28
CA ASP A 511 13.88 44.52 -0.15
C ASP A 511 14.71 43.80 -1.23
N ASP A 512 14.48 44.20 -2.48
CA ASP A 512 15.35 43.91 -3.62
C ASP A 512 16.47 44.97 -3.72
N ASP A 513 16.99 45.45 -2.58
CA ASP A 513 18.15 46.35 -2.57
C ASP A 513 19.43 45.60 -2.20
N GLU A 514 20.16 45.23 -3.24
CA GLU A 514 21.61 45.06 -3.21
C GLU A 514 22.27 46.43 -2.94
N ASP A 515 22.22 46.94 -1.71
CA ASP A 515 23.12 48.03 -1.30
C ASP A 515 23.51 47.86 0.19
N TYR A 516 24.75 47.38 0.39
CA TYR A 516 25.47 47.58 1.64
C TYR A 516 25.88 49.05 1.69
N ASP A 517 25.15 49.87 2.46
CA ASP A 517 25.64 51.03 3.24
C ASP A 517 24.53 52.08 3.42
N ASN A 518 23.81 52.05 4.54
CA ASN A 518 23.56 53.25 5.35
C ASN A 518 22.85 52.97 6.68
N ASP A 519 23.35 53.60 7.72
CA ASP A 519 22.71 53.77 9.03
C ASP A 519 21.44 54.65 8.89
N GLY A 520 20.33 54.21 9.48
CA GLY A 520 19.12 55.01 9.64
C GLY A 520 17.97 54.23 10.25
N ASP A 521 17.71 54.49 11.53
CA ASP A 521 16.51 54.04 12.26
C ASP A 521 15.20 54.41 11.53
N ASP A 522 14.18 53.59 11.77
CA ASP A 522 12.77 53.68 11.36
C ASP A 522 12.37 53.06 10.01
N ASP A 523 12.25 51.72 9.97
CA ASP A 523 11.26 51.06 9.10
C ASP A 523 10.45 50.00 9.88
N ASP A 524 9.17 50.32 10.07
CA ASP A 524 8.13 49.63 10.85
C ASP A 524 7.57 48.39 10.12
N ASP A 525 8.46 47.53 9.61
CA ASP A 525 8.10 46.26 8.97
C ASP A 525 8.34 45.04 9.88
N SER A 526 8.77 45.31 11.12
CA SER A 526 8.90 44.33 12.19
C SER A 526 7.52 43.89 12.74
N GLY A 527 6.79 43.07 12.00
CA GLY A 527 5.65 42.37 12.62
C GLY A 527 4.47 41.97 11.74
N ARG A 528 4.53 42.14 10.41
CA ARG A 528 3.39 41.75 9.57
C ARG A 528 3.24 40.24 9.43
N THR A 529 4.33 39.45 9.43
CA THR A 529 4.26 38.00 9.20
C THR A 529 5.00 37.21 10.27
N ALA A 530 4.31 36.29 10.95
CA ALA A 530 4.86 35.37 11.94
C ALA A 530 4.86 33.92 11.39
N GLY A 531 5.89 33.15 11.74
CA GLY A 531 6.06 31.76 11.31
C GLY A 531 6.18 30.78 12.46
N PHE A 532 5.59 29.59 12.30
CA PHE A 532 5.73 28.46 13.22
C PHE A 532 6.18 27.23 12.48
N ILE A 533 7.07 26.45 13.08
CA ILE A 533 7.43 25.13 12.58
C ILE A 533 6.81 24.05 13.45
N PHE A 534 6.32 23.00 12.78
CA PHE A 534 5.69 21.87 13.41
C PHE A 534 5.83 20.59 12.59
N VAL A 535 5.49 19.45 13.20
CA VAL A 535 5.44 18.15 12.52
C VAL A 535 3.99 17.76 12.27
N SER A 536 3.67 17.23 11.10
CA SER A 536 2.34 16.74 10.77
C SER A 536 2.35 15.52 9.88
N GLU A 537 1.36 14.64 10.05
CA GLU A 537 1.18 13.41 9.26
C GLU A 537 0.49 13.63 7.89
N ARG A 538 0.58 14.85 7.33
CA ARG A 538 -0.13 15.23 6.09
C ARG A 538 0.37 14.43 4.89
N GLU A 539 1.68 14.29 4.76
CA GLU A 539 2.28 13.72 3.56
C GLU A 539 2.33 12.19 3.63
N HIS A 540 1.44 11.53 2.89
CA HIS A 540 1.44 10.06 2.69
C HIS A 540 1.44 9.23 3.98
N GLY A 541 0.88 9.76 5.07
CA GLY A 541 0.80 9.09 6.37
C GLY A 541 2.13 9.00 7.12
N LEU A 542 3.12 9.82 6.72
CA LEU A 542 4.39 10.04 7.42
C LEU A 542 4.36 11.37 8.17
N GLU A 543 4.94 11.39 9.38
CA GLU A 543 5.18 12.63 10.12
C GLU A 543 6.28 13.44 9.42
N THR A 544 5.93 14.58 8.83
CA THR A 544 6.86 15.48 8.12
C THR A 544 6.77 16.92 8.63
N LEU A 545 7.78 17.73 8.34
CA LEU A 545 7.91 19.08 8.89
C LEU A 545 7.21 20.09 7.99
N HIS A 546 6.40 20.93 8.63
CA HIS A 546 5.60 21.97 8.01
C HIS A 546 5.87 23.30 8.68
N ILE A 547 5.62 24.37 7.94
CA ILE A 547 5.61 25.73 8.45
C ILE A 547 4.22 26.33 8.32
N ALA A 548 3.72 26.98 9.38
CA ALA A 548 2.53 27.81 9.34
C ALA A 548 2.97 29.28 9.29
N LEU A 549 2.55 30.01 8.27
CA LEU A 549 2.78 31.43 8.11
C LEU A 549 1.47 32.20 8.34
N ARG A 550 1.54 33.24 9.16
CA ARG A 550 0.41 34.11 9.48
C ARG A 550 0.79 35.56 9.20
N SER A 551 0.02 36.23 8.34
CA SER A 551 0.12 37.67 8.10
C SER A 551 -0.94 38.44 8.90
N THR A 552 -0.63 39.65 9.37
CA THR A 552 -1.57 40.57 10.03
C THR A 552 -2.61 41.14 9.05
N ALA A 553 -2.34 41.09 7.74
CA ALA A 553 -3.24 41.55 6.68
C ALA A 553 -4.35 40.54 6.34
N LYS A 554 -4.17 39.26 6.68
CA LYS A 554 -5.14 38.17 6.41
C LYS A 554 -5.72 37.61 7.71
N SER A 555 -6.95 37.13 7.65
CA SER A 555 -7.58 36.36 8.74
C SER A 555 -7.20 34.87 8.73
N LYS A 556 -6.58 34.37 7.65
CA LYS A 556 -6.31 32.94 7.41
C LYS A 556 -4.81 32.63 7.52
N VAL A 557 -4.48 31.49 8.16
CA VAL A 557 -3.12 30.94 8.25
C VAL A 557 -2.84 30.06 7.04
N GLU A 558 -1.66 30.16 6.45
CA GLU A 558 -1.20 29.32 5.35
C GLU A 558 -0.14 28.33 5.83
N VAL A 559 -0.22 27.08 5.38
CA VAL A 559 0.70 26.02 5.79
C VAL A 559 1.43 25.49 4.56
N PHE A 560 2.75 25.38 4.66
CA PHE A 560 3.63 24.89 3.59
C PHE A 560 4.47 23.71 4.09
N SER A 561 4.68 22.70 3.24
CA SER A 561 5.65 21.64 3.50
C SER A 561 7.07 22.13 3.29
N LEU A 562 8.00 21.74 4.16
CA LEU A 562 9.42 22.02 3.94
C LEU A 562 10.00 21.23 2.77
N ALA A 563 9.40 20.08 2.42
CA ALA A 563 9.78 19.30 1.24
C ALA A 563 9.51 20.07 -0.05
N ASP A 564 8.42 20.82 -0.12
CA ASP A 564 8.09 21.64 -1.30
C ASP A 564 9.03 22.85 -1.45
N ILE A 565 9.49 23.40 -0.32
CA ILE A 565 10.33 24.60 -0.30
C ILE A 565 11.77 24.29 -0.68
N TYR A 566 12.32 23.19 -0.16
CA TYR A 566 13.76 22.86 -0.28
C TYR A 566 14.03 21.60 -1.12
N GLY A 567 12.99 20.88 -1.52
CA GLY A 567 13.07 19.68 -2.35
C GLY A 567 12.80 18.38 -1.59
N SER A 568 12.03 17.49 -2.22
CA SER A 568 11.62 16.20 -1.66
C SER A 568 12.75 15.20 -1.44
N HIS A 569 13.95 15.40 -1.96
CA HIS A 569 15.09 14.51 -1.69
C HIS A 569 15.70 14.73 -0.28
N LEU A 570 15.51 15.92 0.31
CA LEU A 570 16.02 16.24 1.65
C LEU A 570 15.09 15.74 2.76
N PHE A 571 13.78 15.85 2.50
CA PHE A 571 12.71 15.59 3.47
C PHE A 571 11.81 14.41 3.08
N GLY A 572 11.81 13.97 1.83
CA GLY A 572 10.95 12.90 1.33
C GLY A 572 11.43 11.51 1.75
N GLY A 573 10.46 10.68 2.13
CA GLY A 573 10.71 9.34 2.70
C GLY A 573 11.28 9.36 4.12
N ALA A 574 11.56 10.53 4.71
CA ALA A 574 12.06 10.66 6.06
C ALA A 574 10.90 10.89 7.04
N ARG A 575 10.71 9.97 7.99
CA ARG A 575 9.82 10.21 9.14
C ARG A 575 10.53 11.12 10.15
N LEU A 576 9.83 12.15 10.60
CA LEU A 576 10.32 13.20 11.49
C LEU A 576 9.62 13.05 12.84
N GLU A 577 10.35 12.48 13.80
CA GLU A 577 9.77 11.96 15.04
C GLU A 577 9.51 13.02 16.11
N ASP A 578 10.00 14.25 15.95
CA ASP A 578 9.89 15.31 16.96
C ASP A 578 9.97 16.71 16.34
N SER A 579 9.63 17.73 17.12
CA SER A 579 9.63 19.12 16.70
C SER A 579 10.96 19.60 16.11
N GLY A 580 10.84 20.34 15.01
CA GLY A 580 11.90 21.18 14.51
C GLY A 580 12.10 22.42 15.38
N CYS A 581 13.33 22.94 15.40
CA CYS A 581 13.65 24.24 15.99
C CYS A 581 14.64 24.99 15.08
N ILE A 582 14.69 26.32 15.21
CA ILE A 582 15.60 27.15 14.42
C ILE A 582 16.80 27.54 15.27
N ALA A 583 18.00 27.28 14.75
CA ALA A 583 19.29 27.66 15.31
C ALA A 583 20.06 28.59 14.35
N GLY A 584 21.24 29.04 14.77
CA GLY A 584 22.07 29.96 13.98
C GLY A 584 21.52 31.38 13.91
N GLY A 585 21.92 32.13 12.89
CA GLY A 585 21.50 33.53 12.70
C GLY A 585 22.23 34.55 13.56
N TYR A 586 23.44 34.25 14.01
CA TYR A 586 24.28 35.13 14.82
C TYR A 586 25.55 35.53 14.08
N GLU A 587 26.20 36.58 14.56
CA GLU A 587 27.54 36.96 14.11
C GLU A 587 28.59 36.13 14.86
N GLY A 588 29.47 35.46 14.12
CA GLY A 588 30.58 34.68 14.63
C GLY A 588 31.65 35.55 15.28
N ASP A 589 32.53 34.92 16.05
CA ASP A 589 33.60 35.64 16.77
C ASP A 589 34.69 36.19 15.81
N ASP A 590 34.67 35.75 14.56
CA ASP A 590 35.49 36.19 13.43
C ASP A 590 34.81 37.25 12.54
N GLY A 591 33.61 37.72 12.93
CA GLY A 591 32.82 38.72 12.19
C GLY A 591 32.00 38.14 11.04
N PHE A 592 32.04 36.82 10.78
CA PHE A 592 31.21 36.20 9.75
C PHE A 592 29.82 35.86 10.28
N ARG A 593 28.77 36.23 9.55
CA ARG A 593 27.39 35.90 9.91
C ARG A 593 27.11 34.41 9.65
N VAL A 594 26.69 33.70 10.69
CA VAL A 594 26.24 32.31 10.62
C VAL A 594 24.77 32.27 10.19
N ASP A 595 24.47 31.45 9.18
CA ASP A 595 23.11 31.28 8.66
C ASP A 595 22.13 30.69 9.69
N HIS A 596 20.84 30.74 9.37
CA HIS A 596 19.82 29.99 10.09
C HIS A 596 19.80 28.52 9.68
N TYR A 597 19.64 27.64 10.67
CA TYR A 597 19.54 26.20 10.48
C TYR A 597 18.23 25.67 11.08
N LEU A 598 17.57 24.81 10.34
CA LEU A 598 16.52 23.95 10.85
C LEU A 598 17.13 22.73 11.54
N VAL A 599 16.88 22.54 12.82
CA VAL A 599 17.33 21.38 13.60
C VAL A 599 16.14 20.47 13.90
N TYR A 600 16.26 19.17 13.62
CA TYR A 600 15.14 18.22 13.70
C TYR A 600 15.59 16.78 13.91
N VAL A 601 14.67 15.93 14.38
CA VAL A 601 14.89 14.48 14.57
C VAL A 601 14.33 13.71 13.39
N SER A 602 15.06 12.71 12.89
CA SER A 602 14.59 11.79 11.85
C SER A 602 15.01 10.35 12.14
N THR A 603 14.17 9.40 11.71
CA THR A 603 14.44 7.95 11.72
C THR A 603 14.84 7.38 10.35
N LYS A 604 15.21 8.25 9.40
CA LYS A 604 15.58 7.86 8.03
C LYS A 604 16.82 6.99 7.90
N GLU A 605 17.72 7.01 8.89
CA GLU A 605 18.92 6.18 8.90
C GLU A 605 18.62 4.82 9.55
N PRO A 606 18.77 3.68 8.84
CA PRO A 606 18.51 2.38 9.41
C PRO A 606 19.59 1.97 10.41
N MET A 607 19.20 1.46 11.59
CA MET A 607 20.12 0.78 12.51
C MET A 607 19.92 -0.74 12.45
N GLN A 608 21.02 -1.47 12.26
CA GLN A 608 21.01 -2.93 12.16
C GLN A 608 21.07 -3.60 13.54
N GLU A 609 21.54 -2.88 14.56
CA GLU A 609 21.61 -3.39 15.93
C GLU A 609 20.22 -3.38 16.57
N ARG A 610 19.80 -4.54 17.08
CA ARG A 610 18.48 -4.71 17.70
C ARG A 610 18.34 -3.82 18.92
N ARG A 611 17.18 -3.19 19.05
CA ARG A 611 16.80 -2.28 20.14
C ARG A 611 17.76 -1.12 20.33
N SER A 612 18.46 -0.71 19.28
CA SER A 612 19.10 0.59 19.24
C SER A 612 18.06 1.59 18.74
N PRO A 613 17.85 2.75 19.40
CA PRO A 613 16.92 3.76 18.89
C PRO A 613 17.41 4.37 17.58
N TRP A 614 16.52 4.57 16.61
CA TRP A 614 16.89 5.05 15.26
C TRP A 614 16.87 6.58 15.14
N THR A 615 16.70 7.30 16.26
CA THR A 615 16.53 8.75 16.26
C THR A 615 17.86 9.48 16.05
N VAL A 616 17.94 10.25 14.97
CA VAL A 616 19.12 11.04 14.62
C VAL A 616 18.71 12.51 14.46
N VAL A 617 19.45 13.40 15.11
CA VAL A 617 19.28 14.85 14.96
C VAL A 617 20.12 15.35 13.78
N TYR A 618 19.47 16.09 12.89
CA TYR A 618 20.08 16.77 11.75
C TYR A 618 19.93 18.28 11.89
N LYS A 619 20.79 19.02 11.18
CA LYS A 619 20.58 20.42 10.85
C LYS A 619 20.54 20.62 9.34
N THR A 620 19.62 21.43 8.85
CA THR A 620 19.52 21.85 7.45
C THR A 620 19.67 23.37 7.37
N ASN A 621 20.64 23.85 6.59
CA ASN A 621 20.83 25.28 6.35
C ASN A 621 19.65 25.84 5.54
N LEU A 622 18.94 26.84 6.07
CA LEU A 622 17.75 27.41 5.42
C LEU A 622 18.06 28.24 4.16
N ARG A 623 19.30 28.66 3.97
CA ARG A 623 19.72 29.41 2.77
C ARG A 623 20.16 28.49 1.64
N THR A 624 20.80 27.37 1.94
CA THR A 624 21.42 26.49 0.94
C THR A 624 20.72 25.15 0.76
N GLY A 625 19.84 24.76 1.69
CA GLY A 625 19.23 23.44 1.74
C GLY A 625 20.18 22.31 2.17
N GLN A 626 21.45 22.60 2.47
CA GLN A 626 22.42 21.57 2.85
C GLN A 626 22.11 20.98 4.24
N THR A 627 22.11 19.65 4.34
CA THR A 627 21.83 18.91 5.58
C THR A 627 23.07 18.24 6.15
N GLU A 628 23.27 18.36 7.46
CA GLU A 628 24.35 17.75 8.22
C GLU A 628 23.83 17.00 9.45
N ARG A 629 24.53 15.93 9.84
CA ARG A 629 24.24 15.14 11.04
C ARG A 629 24.82 15.80 12.30
N ILE A 630 24.01 15.95 13.34
CA ILE A 630 24.45 16.44 14.66
C ILE A 630 24.71 15.28 15.63
N THR A 631 23.82 14.29 15.66
CA THR A 631 23.95 13.15 16.57
C THR A 631 25.20 12.33 16.24
N PRO A 632 26.11 12.08 17.19
CA PRO A 632 27.28 11.25 16.95
C PRO A 632 26.91 9.83 16.46
N PRO A 633 27.72 9.21 15.58
CA PRO A 633 27.50 7.83 15.18
C PRO A 633 27.43 6.87 16.38
N GLY A 634 26.45 5.96 16.37
CA GLY A 634 26.23 4.99 17.45
C GLY A 634 25.59 5.55 18.72
N THR A 635 25.07 6.78 18.67
CA THR A 635 24.21 7.38 19.70
C THR A 635 22.88 7.79 19.10
N SER A 636 21.88 8.00 19.95
CA SER A 636 20.53 8.34 19.52
C SER A 636 20.01 9.50 20.36
N ASP A 637 19.57 10.56 19.68
CA ASP A 637 19.14 11.81 20.30
C ASP A 637 17.70 12.14 19.92
N LEU A 638 16.99 12.84 20.80
CA LEU A 638 15.63 13.36 20.62
C LEU A 638 15.45 14.69 21.40
N SER A 639 14.30 15.34 21.24
CA SER A 639 13.95 16.59 21.93
C SER A 639 15.00 17.71 21.80
N PRO A 640 15.40 18.12 20.58
CA PRO A 640 16.35 19.21 20.41
C PRO A 640 15.77 20.55 20.89
N SER A 641 16.61 21.36 21.54
CA SER A 641 16.28 22.71 21.99
C SER A 641 17.47 23.64 21.83
N VAL A 642 17.21 24.87 21.40
CA VAL A 642 18.23 25.85 21.00
C VAL A 642 18.36 26.96 22.05
N SER A 643 19.58 27.39 22.34
CA SER A 643 19.85 28.53 23.22
C SER A 643 19.31 29.85 22.61
N PRO A 644 18.98 30.88 23.42
CA PRO A 644 18.49 32.16 22.89
C PRO A 644 19.36 32.78 21.79
N SER A 645 20.69 32.62 21.87
CA SER A 645 21.66 33.08 20.87
C SER A 645 21.66 32.30 19.55
N GLY A 646 21.01 31.13 19.48
CA GLY A 646 21.11 30.22 18.34
C GLY A 646 22.41 29.40 18.28
N ARG A 647 23.38 29.65 19.18
CA ARG A 647 24.73 29.06 19.14
C ARG A 647 24.80 27.62 19.66
N LYS A 648 23.93 27.24 20.59
CA LYS A 648 23.98 25.93 21.27
C LYS A 648 22.70 25.16 21.12
N ILE A 649 22.83 23.84 21.06
CA ILE A 649 21.73 22.89 21.04
C ILE A 649 21.87 21.97 22.26
N ALA A 650 20.76 21.78 22.97
CA ALA A 650 20.59 20.75 23.97
C ALA A 650 19.73 19.62 23.38
N VAL A 651 20.12 18.37 23.60
CA VAL A 651 19.39 17.18 23.16
C VAL A 651 19.27 16.19 24.32
N ALA A 652 18.15 15.47 24.41
CA ALA A 652 18.05 14.30 25.25
C ALA A 652 18.61 13.09 24.47
N SER A 653 19.52 12.35 25.10
CA SER A 653 20.27 11.25 24.48
C SER A 653 20.09 9.99 25.31
N PHE A 654 19.81 8.86 24.67
CA PHE A 654 19.60 7.60 25.39
C PHE A 654 20.84 7.20 26.20
N GLN A 655 20.61 6.64 27.39
CA GLN A 655 21.67 6.08 28.22
C GLN A 655 22.13 4.74 27.65
N GLY A 656 23.36 4.69 27.15
CA GLY A 656 23.92 3.49 26.51
C GLY A 656 23.55 3.37 25.03
N LYS A 657 23.97 2.27 24.42
CA LYS A 657 23.74 2.00 22.98
C LYS A 657 22.46 1.22 22.71
N ILE A 658 21.92 0.52 23.70
CA ILE A 658 20.82 -0.42 23.56
C ILE A 658 19.72 -0.07 24.57
N TRP A 659 18.48 -0.11 24.13
CA TRP A 659 17.30 0.09 24.94
C TRP A 659 16.89 -1.17 25.70
N ASP A 660 16.65 -1.02 27.01
CA ASP A 660 16.36 -2.11 27.96
C ASP A 660 14.88 -2.51 28.01
N GLY A 661 14.02 -1.88 27.23
CA GLY A 661 12.59 -2.16 27.18
C GLY A 661 11.73 -1.25 28.05
N GLU A 662 12.32 -0.33 28.81
CA GLU A 662 11.56 0.61 29.63
C GLU A 662 10.85 1.65 28.75
N ILE A 663 9.53 1.71 28.82
CA ILE A 663 8.69 2.64 28.01
C ILE A 663 8.15 3.82 28.82
N ASN A 664 8.15 3.74 30.16
CA ASN A 664 7.59 4.77 31.03
C ASN A 664 8.62 5.79 31.52
N ASP A 665 9.91 5.50 31.34
CA ASP A 665 11.05 6.34 31.74
C ASP A 665 12.25 5.99 30.86
N LEU A 666 12.26 6.49 29.61
CA LEU A 666 13.36 6.30 28.67
C LEU A 666 14.57 7.00 29.29
N LYS A 667 15.40 6.21 29.96
CA LYS A 667 16.62 6.62 30.66
C LYS A 667 17.49 7.44 29.72
N THR A 668 17.40 8.75 29.82
CA THR A 668 18.05 9.71 28.92
C THR A 668 18.93 10.67 29.70
N ASN A 669 19.92 11.24 29.03
CA ASN A 669 20.84 12.25 29.54
C ASN A 669 20.80 13.46 28.61
N ILE A 670 20.93 14.67 29.15
CA ILE A 670 20.96 15.88 28.32
C ILE A 670 22.41 16.22 27.98
N TYR A 671 22.68 16.30 26.69
CA TYR A 671 23.93 16.79 26.13
C TYR A 671 23.73 18.17 25.53
N VAL A 672 24.76 19.02 25.67
CA VAL A 672 24.82 20.32 25.00
C VAL A 672 25.97 20.30 24.00
N THR A 673 25.74 20.87 22.82
CA THR A 673 26.77 21.05 21.78
C THR A 673 26.62 22.36 21.03
N SER A 674 27.65 22.75 20.28
CA SER A 674 27.65 23.92 19.39
C SER A 674 27.03 23.59 18.03
N ILE A 675 26.37 24.56 17.40
CA ILE A 675 25.86 24.42 16.03
C ILE A 675 26.99 24.35 14.99
N ASP A 676 28.12 25.04 15.23
CA ASP A 676 29.26 25.11 14.29
C ASP A 676 30.09 23.83 14.34
N TYR A 677 30.33 23.30 15.54
CA TYR A 677 31.19 22.14 15.76
C TYR A 677 30.53 21.05 16.62
N PRO A 678 29.40 20.47 16.18
CA PRO A 678 28.54 19.63 17.01
C PRO A 678 29.22 18.37 17.57
N SER A 679 30.21 17.81 16.87
CA SER A 679 30.94 16.63 17.36
C SER A 679 32.12 16.97 18.28
N ARG A 680 32.73 18.16 18.15
CA ARG A 680 33.92 18.54 18.94
C ARG A 680 33.55 19.12 20.30
N GLU A 681 32.37 19.71 20.42
CA GLU A 681 31.95 20.47 21.62
C GLU A 681 30.82 19.82 22.43
N ARG A 682 30.47 18.57 22.12
CA ARG A 682 29.41 17.85 22.82
C ARG A 682 29.80 17.53 24.27
N ARG A 683 28.97 17.92 25.23
CA ARG A 683 29.19 17.71 26.68
C ARG A 683 27.94 17.20 27.37
N LEU A 684 28.08 16.18 28.21
CA LEU A 684 27.04 15.76 29.15
C LEU A 684 26.86 16.86 30.20
N VAL A 685 25.63 17.34 30.38
CA VAL A 685 25.33 18.41 31.35
C VAL A 685 24.37 17.97 32.45
N ILE A 686 23.39 17.11 32.13
CA ILE A 686 22.36 16.65 33.06
C ILE A 686 22.19 15.15 32.89
N GLU A 687 22.34 14.40 33.98
CA GLU A 687 22.06 12.96 34.02
C GLU A 687 20.58 12.72 34.29
N ASN A 688 19.98 11.69 33.70
CA ASN A 688 18.58 11.32 33.90
C ASN A 688 17.59 12.47 33.60
N GLY A 689 17.57 12.99 32.38
CA GLY A 689 16.69 14.11 32.03
C GLY A 689 16.29 14.06 30.56
N GLY A 690 15.05 14.46 30.30
CA GLY A 690 14.48 14.60 28.97
C GLY A 690 14.02 16.03 28.69
N TRP A 691 13.58 16.26 27.46
CA TRP A 691 12.88 17.48 27.04
C TRP A 691 13.54 18.81 27.48
N PRO A 692 14.81 19.06 27.08
CA PRO A 692 15.50 20.29 27.44
C PRO A 692 14.80 21.53 26.87
N SER A 693 14.88 22.64 27.60
CA SER A 693 14.26 23.92 27.24
C SER A 693 15.08 25.08 27.78
N TRP A 694 15.66 25.90 26.90
CA TRP A 694 16.58 26.96 27.31
C TRP A 694 15.85 28.19 27.88
N GLY A 695 16.19 28.58 29.10
CA GLY A 695 15.73 29.83 29.73
C GLY A 695 16.72 31.00 29.61
N SER A 696 18.01 30.71 29.40
CA SER A 696 19.06 31.67 29.01
C SER A 696 20.27 30.92 28.47
N GLU A 697 21.33 31.60 28.05
CA GLU A 697 22.61 30.98 27.64
C GLU A 697 23.25 30.05 28.69
N SER A 698 22.79 30.11 29.94
CA SER A 698 23.31 29.29 31.04
C SER A 698 22.27 28.47 31.79
N VAL A 699 20.98 28.56 31.45
CA VAL A 699 19.91 27.91 32.19
C VAL A 699 19.09 27.01 31.28
N ILE A 700 18.96 25.73 31.67
CA ILE A 700 18.13 24.73 30.99
C ILE A 700 17.07 24.24 31.95
N PHE A 701 15.81 24.26 31.53
CA PHE A 701 14.73 23.54 32.18
C PHE A 701 14.58 22.17 31.53
N PHE A 702 14.24 21.16 32.32
CA PHE A 702 14.08 19.78 31.85
C PHE A 702 13.10 19.03 32.74
N HIS A 703 12.51 17.94 32.25
CA HIS A 703 11.72 17.05 33.10
C HIS A 703 12.52 15.81 33.52
N ARG A 704 12.14 15.22 34.65
CA ARG A 704 12.74 13.98 35.15
C ARG A 704 11.72 13.26 36.02
N LYS A 705 11.70 11.94 35.93
CA LYS A 705 10.96 11.09 36.87
C LYS A 705 11.76 10.89 38.16
N VAL A 706 11.12 11.14 39.30
CA VAL A 706 11.66 10.90 40.64
C VAL A 706 10.65 10.08 41.43
N GLY A 707 11.02 8.85 41.79
CA GLY A 707 10.07 7.86 42.29
C GLY A 707 8.99 7.58 41.25
N ASP A 708 7.73 7.72 41.64
CA ASP A 708 6.58 7.49 40.76
C ASP A 708 6.07 8.75 40.05
N THR A 709 6.67 9.93 40.30
CA THR A 709 6.17 11.22 39.78
C THR A 709 7.16 11.90 38.85
N TRP A 710 6.64 12.54 37.81
CA TRP A 710 7.42 13.43 36.96
C TRP A 710 7.50 14.84 37.54
N GLY A 711 8.69 15.45 37.48
CA GLY A 711 8.93 16.82 37.92
C GLY A 711 9.68 17.62 36.87
N VAL A 712 9.49 18.95 36.88
CA VAL A 712 10.30 19.88 36.10
C VAL A 712 11.38 20.48 36.99
N PHE A 713 12.59 20.53 36.45
CA PHE A 713 13.81 20.97 37.12
C PHE A 713 14.48 22.07 36.29
N ARG A 714 15.25 22.91 36.98
CA ARG A 714 16.10 23.96 36.42
C ARG A 714 17.55 23.59 36.67
N TYR A 715 18.37 23.62 35.64
CA TYR A 715 19.80 23.40 35.69
C TYR A 715 20.55 24.68 35.28
N ASN A 716 21.56 25.06 36.05
CA ASN A 716 22.46 26.16 35.71
C ASN A 716 23.83 25.61 35.27
N LEU A 717 24.20 25.85 34.01
CA LEU A 717 25.45 25.38 33.40
C LEU A 717 26.71 25.97 34.06
N ARG A 718 26.64 27.16 34.65
CA ARG A 718 27.78 27.83 35.31
C ARG A 718 27.99 27.30 36.72
N SER A 719 26.94 27.28 37.54
CA SER A 719 27.04 26.81 38.94
C SER A 719 26.92 25.28 39.08
N ARG A 720 26.46 24.58 38.03
CA ARG A 720 26.10 23.15 38.03
C ARG A 720 25.01 22.77 39.02
N GLU A 721 24.24 23.75 39.46
CA GLU A 721 23.14 23.57 40.39
C GLU A 721 21.90 23.03 39.68
N THR A 722 21.24 22.04 40.29
CA THR A 722 19.94 21.50 39.85
C THR A 722 18.89 21.79 40.92
N LEU A 723 17.78 22.43 40.54
CA LEU A 723 16.68 22.76 41.44
C LEU A 723 15.37 22.23 40.88
N ARG A 724 14.54 21.60 41.72
CA ARG A 724 13.17 21.23 41.36
C ARG A 724 12.31 22.50 41.33
N VAL A 725 11.61 22.72 40.23
CA VAL A 725 10.75 23.91 40.01
C VAL A 725 9.32 23.63 40.43
N THR A 726 8.83 22.42 40.15
CA THR A 726 7.45 22.03 40.45
C THR A 726 7.33 21.31 41.79
N PRO A 727 6.20 21.43 42.51
CA PRO A 727 5.99 20.75 43.79
C PRO A 727 6.12 19.22 43.71
N GLU A 728 6.29 18.61 44.87
CA GLU A 728 6.20 17.16 45.03
C GLU A 728 4.75 16.68 45.03
N GLY A 729 4.53 15.40 44.70
CA GLY A 729 3.22 14.76 44.82
C GLY A 729 2.30 14.90 43.61
N PHE A 730 2.74 15.54 42.53
CA PHE A 730 2.00 15.54 41.27
C PHE A 730 2.89 15.58 40.04
N ASP A 731 2.36 15.16 38.89
CA ASP A 731 3.13 15.00 37.66
C ASP A 731 3.26 16.33 36.90
N ALA A 732 4.48 16.66 36.51
CA ALA A 732 4.84 17.85 35.75
C ALA A 732 5.81 17.51 34.62
N ILE A 733 5.46 17.90 33.39
CA ILE A 733 6.18 17.52 32.16
C ILE A 733 6.20 18.67 31.13
N THR A 734 6.93 18.46 30.04
CA THR A 734 7.02 19.34 28.85
C THR A 734 7.34 20.80 29.18
N PRO A 735 8.52 21.09 29.77
CA PRO A 735 8.91 22.45 30.11
C PRO A 735 9.12 23.31 28.86
N ALA A 736 8.46 24.47 28.82
CA ALA A 736 8.71 25.53 27.84
C ALA A 736 9.19 26.78 28.58
N ALA A 737 10.51 27.00 28.56
CA ALA A 737 11.13 28.10 29.30
C ALA A 737 10.74 29.46 28.71
N ILE A 738 10.39 30.41 29.58
CA ILE A 738 10.16 31.81 29.22
C ILE A 738 11.48 32.60 29.37
N ASN A 739 12.13 32.41 30.52
CA ASN A 739 13.41 33.02 30.86
C ASN A 739 14.08 32.22 32.00
N GLU A 740 15.15 32.75 32.60
CA GLU A 740 15.90 32.07 33.66
C GLU A 740 15.12 31.65 34.89
N THR A 741 13.98 32.29 35.18
CA THR A 741 13.21 32.06 36.41
C THR A 741 11.77 31.64 36.18
N ARG A 742 11.27 31.75 34.94
CA ARG A 742 9.89 31.41 34.59
C ARG A 742 9.86 30.30 33.54
N VAL A 743 9.03 29.29 33.80
CA VAL A 743 8.82 28.15 32.91
C VAL A 743 7.35 27.80 32.84
N VAL A 744 6.88 27.49 31.64
CA VAL A 744 5.54 26.98 31.38
C VAL A 744 5.61 25.46 31.41
N VAL A 745 4.68 24.83 32.11
CA VAL A 745 4.71 23.40 32.40
C VAL A 745 3.32 22.82 32.20
N ALA A 746 3.26 21.61 31.64
CA ALA A 746 2.04 20.83 31.68
C ALA A 746 1.98 19.99 32.96
N THR A 747 0.90 20.12 33.72
CA THR A 747 0.76 19.56 35.07
C THR A 747 -0.50 18.71 35.20
N ILE A 748 -0.43 17.66 36.01
CA ILE A 748 -1.57 16.86 36.48
C ILE A 748 -1.42 16.69 38.00
N ARG A 749 -2.34 17.29 38.77
CA ARG A 749 -2.26 17.37 40.25
C ARG A 749 -2.53 16.03 40.95
N GLN A 750 -3.23 15.11 40.31
CA GLN A 750 -3.58 13.80 40.83
C GLN A 750 -3.67 12.80 39.67
N LYS A 751 -3.01 11.64 39.77
CA LYS A 751 -3.21 10.58 38.77
C LYS A 751 -4.65 10.06 38.80
N SER A 752 -5.19 9.69 37.66
CA SER A 752 -6.45 8.96 37.55
C SER A 752 -6.23 7.50 37.18
N GLN A 753 -7.03 6.60 37.75
CA GLN A 753 -7.15 5.21 37.34
C GLN A 753 -8.33 5.04 36.40
N PHE A 754 -8.27 4.08 35.47
CA PHE A 754 -9.26 3.88 34.40
C PHE A 754 -10.73 3.77 34.87
N THR A 755 -10.96 3.35 36.12
CA THR A 755 -12.29 3.24 36.73
C THR A 755 -12.79 4.53 37.37
N ASP A 756 -11.96 5.57 37.44
CA ASP A 756 -12.27 6.83 38.12
C ASP A 756 -13.20 7.69 37.27
N VAL A 757 -14.22 8.27 37.92
CA VAL A 757 -14.85 9.49 37.40
C VAL A 757 -13.91 10.64 37.70
N ARG A 758 -13.23 11.19 36.67
CA ARG A 758 -12.19 12.20 36.89
C ARG A 758 -12.71 13.44 37.61
N ASN A 759 -11.93 13.90 38.58
CA ASN A 759 -12.11 15.18 39.27
C ASN A 759 -11.11 16.23 38.75
N GLU A 760 -11.25 17.48 39.20
CA GLU A 760 -10.44 18.61 38.72
C GLU A 760 -8.92 18.41 38.88
N ASN A 761 -8.48 17.82 39.98
CA ASN A 761 -7.05 17.60 40.20
C ASN A 761 -6.47 16.57 39.22
N GLN A 762 -7.34 15.78 38.58
CA GLN A 762 -6.93 14.76 37.63
C GLN A 762 -6.81 15.28 36.21
N TYR A 763 -7.22 16.52 35.91
CA TYR A 763 -7.09 17.11 34.58
C TYR A 763 -5.70 17.68 34.31
N ARG A 764 -5.31 17.70 33.03
CA ARG A 764 -4.07 18.32 32.58
C ARG A 764 -4.25 19.81 32.38
N HIS A 765 -3.32 20.61 32.89
CA HIS A 765 -3.33 22.06 32.73
C HIS A 765 -1.96 22.57 32.28
N ILE A 766 -1.95 23.73 31.63
CA ILE A 766 -0.73 24.51 31.40
C ILE A 766 -0.64 25.58 32.48
N GLU A 767 0.46 25.57 33.23
CA GLU A 767 0.72 26.49 34.33
C GLU A 767 2.11 27.13 34.19
N ILE A 768 2.24 28.41 34.55
CA ILE A 768 3.52 29.10 34.64
C ILE A 768 4.02 29.06 36.08
N PHE A 769 5.20 28.50 36.28
CA PHE A 769 5.93 28.53 37.53
C PHE A 769 6.97 29.64 37.48
N ASP A 770 7.02 30.47 38.53
CA ASP A 770 8.03 31.52 38.72
C ASP A 770 8.82 31.22 40.00
N MET A 771 10.13 31.01 39.84
CA MET A 771 11.05 30.75 40.94
C MET A 771 11.21 31.93 41.90
N ARG A 772 10.76 33.13 41.50
CA ARG A 772 10.78 34.35 42.33
C ARG A 772 9.48 34.56 43.11
N ALA A 773 8.47 33.70 42.91
CA ALA A 773 7.19 33.80 43.59
C ALA A 773 7.36 33.62 45.11
N GLN A 774 6.51 34.28 45.90
CA GLN A 774 6.54 34.13 47.35
C GLN A 774 6.13 32.69 47.74
N PRO A 775 6.69 32.10 48.82
CA PRO A 775 6.28 30.78 49.29
C PRO A 775 4.76 30.69 49.47
N GLY A 776 4.12 29.71 48.82
CA GLY A 776 2.67 29.51 48.85
C GLY A 776 1.87 30.28 47.80
N GLN A 777 2.49 31.15 46.99
CA GLN A 777 1.84 31.76 45.84
C GLN A 777 1.57 30.70 44.75
N PRO A 778 0.32 30.53 44.28
CA PRO A 778 0.00 29.52 43.27
C PRO A 778 0.60 29.89 41.89
N PRO A 779 0.92 28.89 41.05
CA PRO A 779 1.36 29.13 39.68
C PRO A 779 0.24 29.77 38.84
N VAL A 780 0.62 30.45 37.76
CA VAL A 780 -0.35 31.09 36.85
C VAL A 780 -0.91 30.07 35.88
N GLN A 781 -2.16 29.65 36.07
CA GLN A 781 -2.83 28.75 35.14
C GLN A 781 -3.22 29.48 33.84
N ILE A 782 -2.83 28.91 32.69
CA ILE A 782 -3.07 29.45 31.35
C ILE A 782 -4.32 28.84 30.73
N THR A 783 -4.39 27.51 30.70
CA THR A 783 -5.50 26.79 30.07
C THR A 783 -6.76 26.87 30.89
N GLN A 784 -7.88 27.05 30.20
CA GLN A 784 -9.21 27.04 30.80
C GLN A 784 -9.86 25.65 30.65
N LYS A 785 -10.90 25.40 31.45
CA LYS A 785 -11.69 24.17 31.33
C LYS A 785 -12.68 24.31 30.19
N THR A 786 -12.24 24.01 28.98
CA THR A 786 -13.11 23.99 27.79
C THR A 786 -13.81 22.64 27.66
N ARG A 787 -13.05 21.54 27.57
CA ARG A 787 -13.53 20.15 27.61
C ARG A 787 -12.57 19.33 28.47
N PRO A 788 -12.71 19.37 29.81
CA PRO A 788 -11.71 18.85 30.74
C PRO A 788 -11.44 17.34 30.61
N LYS A 789 -12.38 16.60 30.00
CA LYS A 789 -12.20 15.19 29.70
C LYS A 789 -11.37 14.96 28.44
N ALA A 790 -11.41 15.82 27.43
CA ALA A 790 -10.81 15.58 26.11
C ALA A 790 -9.57 16.42 25.80
N ASP A 791 -9.41 17.57 26.46
CA ASP A 791 -8.32 18.50 26.16
C ASP A 791 -6.96 17.92 26.59
N HIS A 792 -6.01 17.88 25.65
CA HIS A 792 -4.59 17.59 25.90
C HIS A 792 -3.78 18.83 25.60
N PHE A 793 -2.88 19.21 26.52
CA PHE A 793 -2.12 20.45 26.39
C PHE A 793 -0.60 20.24 26.48
N ASN A 794 0.10 20.55 25.39
CA ASN A 794 1.56 20.63 25.33
C ASN A 794 1.97 22.07 25.03
N PRO A 795 2.69 22.78 25.92
CA PRO A 795 2.91 24.21 25.78
C PRO A 795 4.15 24.55 24.94
N PHE A 796 4.14 25.75 24.36
CA PHE A 796 5.31 26.43 23.82
C PHE A 796 5.22 27.94 24.09
N VAL A 797 6.34 28.64 23.97
CA VAL A 797 6.46 30.07 24.29
C VAL A 797 6.64 30.88 23.00
N MET A 798 5.97 32.03 22.92
CA MET A 798 6.12 33.02 21.85
C MET A 798 6.37 34.41 22.46
N ASP A 799 7.04 35.27 21.68
CA ASP A 799 7.29 36.68 22.01
C ASP A 799 7.81 36.88 23.45
N GLY A 800 8.82 36.10 23.84
CA GLY A 800 9.43 36.18 25.17
C GLY A 800 8.47 35.88 26.33
N GLY A 801 7.40 35.12 26.10
CA GLY A 801 6.40 34.77 27.12
C GLY A 801 5.20 35.71 27.19
N LYS A 802 5.06 36.64 26.24
CA LYS A 802 3.83 37.44 26.09
C LYS A 802 2.64 36.58 25.70
N TYR A 803 2.89 35.51 24.94
CA TYR A 803 1.89 34.54 24.54
C TYR A 803 2.36 33.11 24.83
N ILE A 804 1.46 32.29 25.36
CA ILE A 804 1.66 30.85 25.54
C ILE A 804 0.80 30.12 24.54
N GLY A 805 1.46 29.37 23.67
CA GLY A 805 0.82 28.46 22.75
C GLY A 805 0.69 27.08 23.37
N TYR A 806 -0.29 26.30 22.93
CA TYR A 806 -0.45 24.90 23.29
C TYR A 806 -1.24 24.13 22.24
N HIS A 807 -0.97 22.83 22.19
CA HIS A 807 -1.78 21.89 21.44
C HIS A 807 -3.11 21.67 22.18
N ARG A 808 -4.18 21.43 21.45
CA ARG A 808 -5.49 21.05 22.00
C ARG A 808 -6.23 20.17 21.00
N CYS A 809 -6.85 19.10 21.48
CA CYS A 809 -7.73 18.27 20.66
C CYS A 809 -9.01 19.04 20.28
N LYS A 810 -9.39 19.06 19.00
CA LYS A 810 -10.63 19.70 18.51
C LYS A 810 -11.87 18.85 18.79
N SER A 811 -12.09 18.49 20.05
CA SER A 811 -13.16 17.58 20.47
C SER A 811 -14.57 18.03 20.06
N GLU A 812 -14.76 19.27 19.60
CA GLU A 812 -15.97 19.73 18.91
C GLU A 812 -16.23 19.09 17.54
N HIS A 813 -15.22 18.52 16.88
CA HIS A 813 -15.37 17.74 15.64
C HIS A 813 -15.82 16.30 15.90
N LEU A 814 -15.95 15.89 17.17
CA LEU A 814 -16.49 14.59 17.53
C LEU A 814 -17.97 14.53 17.13
N GLN A 815 -18.32 13.62 16.22
CA GLN A 815 -19.70 13.36 15.82
C GLN A 815 -20.36 12.40 16.82
N GLN A 816 -21.70 12.26 16.75
CA GLN A 816 -22.49 11.36 17.61
C GLN A 816 -23.27 10.39 16.73
N GLY A 817 -23.09 9.08 16.90
CA GLY A 817 -23.94 8.03 16.32
C GLY A 817 -23.19 6.87 15.64
N ASP A 818 -23.95 5.89 15.15
CA ASP A 818 -23.43 4.62 14.61
C ASP A 818 -23.06 4.66 13.11
N ASP A 819 -23.16 5.82 12.44
CA ASP A 819 -23.09 5.95 10.97
C ASP A 819 -21.68 6.35 10.49
N VAL A 820 -20.77 5.39 10.58
CA VAL A 820 -19.32 5.63 10.50
C VAL A 820 -18.78 4.99 9.27
N GLU A 821 -18.14 5.80 8.43
CA GLU A 821 -17.52 5.31 7.22
C GLU A 821 -16.28 4.48 7.57
N ARG A 822 -16.36 3.15 7.40
CA ARG A 822 -15.30 2.21 7.78
C ARG A 822 -14.31 1.97 6.65
N ARG A 823 -13.73 3.07 6.14
CA ARG A 823 -12.69 3.03 5.11
C ARG A 823 -11.34 2.56 5.67
N PHE A 824 -10.52 2.04 4.77
CA PHE A 824 -9.13 1.64 5.00
C PHE A 824 -8.19 2.68 4.40
N HIS A 825 -6.96 2.76 4.89
CA HIS A 825 -6.03 3.79 4.43
C HIS A 825 -4.69 3.21 4.05
N LYS A 826 -4.28 3.46 2.81
CA LYS A 826 -2.95 3.09 2.32
C LYS A 826 -1.87 3.91 3.01
N VAL A 827 -0.78 3.26 3.40
CA VAL A 827 0.41 3.87 3.99
C VAL A 827 1.59 3.61 3.07
N GLN A 828 2.52 4.55 2.99
CA GLN A 828 3.75 4.34 2.25
C GLN A 828 4.57 3.18 2.86
N SER A 829 4.87 2.20 2.04
CA SER A 829 5.78 1.10 2.38
C SER A 829 7.23 1.45 1.99
N PRO A 830 8.23 1.17 2.83
CA PRO A 830 9.64 1.24 2.47
C PRO A 830 10.05 0.08 1.55
N HIS A 831 9.29 -1.02 1.55
CA HIS A 831 9.41 -2.06 0.55
C HIS A 831 8.57 -1.68 -0.64
N GLU A 832 9.22 -1.36 -1.75
CA GLU A 832 8.56 -1.24 -3.04
C GLU A 832 7.67 -2.47 -3.24
N ASP A 833 8.16 -3.67 -2.91
CA ASP A 833 7.42 -4.91 -3.17
C ASP A 833 6.32 -5.39 -2.24
N VAL A 834 5.92 -4.57 -1.28
CA VAL A 834 4.85 -4.88 -0.32
C VAL A 834 3.96 -3.67 -0.12
N GLY A 835 2.66 -3.83 -0.34
CA GLY A 835 1.65 -2.84 0.01
C GLY A 835 1.41 -2.80 1.50
N VAL A 836 1.05 -1.65 2.05
CA VAL A 836 0.79 -1.52 3.48
C VAL A 836 -0.43 -0.62 3.69
N PHE A 837 -1.42 -1.06 4.47
CA PHE A 837 -2.61 -0.27 4.74
C PHE A 837 -3.20 -0.51 6.14
N ARG A 838 -3.81 0.54 6.69
CA ARG A 838 -4.44 0.55 8.01
C ARG A 838 -5.91 0.16 7.94
N VAL A 839 -6.32 -0.73 8.84
CA VAL A 839 -7.70 -1.14 9.07
C VAL A 839 -8.22 -0.43 10.32
N SER A 840 -9.50 -0.07 10.34
CA SER A 840 -10.15 0.66 11.44
C SER A 840 -10.40 -0.18 12.71
N GLY A 841 -10.22 -1.50 12.64
CA GLY A 841 -10.38 -2.42 13.76
C GLY A 841 -9.23 -3.42 13.90
N ALA A 842 -9.20 -4.09 15.06
CA ALA A 842 -8.13 -4.96 15.51
C ALA A 842 -8.16 -6.35 14.88
N PHE A 843 -7.01 -7.03 14.90
CA PHE A 843 -6.80 -8.40 14.43
C PHE A 843 -7.34 -8.65 13.00
N PRO A 844 -6.83 -7.92 11.98
CA PRO A 844 -7.22 -8.18 10.60
C PRO A 844 -6.88 -9.62 10.19
N THR A 845 -7.67 -10.20 9.30
CA THR A 845 -7.44 -11.52 8.71
C THR A 845 -8.03 -11.58 7.30
N PHE A 846 -7.39 -12.34 6.41
CA PHE A 846 -7.88 -12.53 5.04
C PHE A 846 -8.38 -13.94 4.81
N SER A 847 -9.37 -14.08 3.93
CA SER A 847 -9.68 -15.36 3.30
C SER A 847 -8.49 -15.85 2.47
N LYS A 848 -8.40 -17.15 2.21
CA LYS A 848 -7.23 -17.75 1.50
C LYS A 848 -7.01 -17.15 0.11
N ASP A 849 -8.09 -16.82 -0.60
CA ASP A 849 -8.05 -16.18 -1.91
C ASP A 849 -7.75 -14.67 -1.84
N GLY A 850 -7.60 -14.11 -0.63
CA GLY A 850 -7.37 -12.70 -0.37
C GLY A 850 -8.60 -11.81 -0.55
N SER A 851 -9.74 -12.32 -1.02
CA SER A 851 -10.85 -11.50 -1.52
C SER A 851 -11.69 -10.86 -0.41
N LYS A 852 -11.56 -11.34 0.83
CA LYS A 852 -12.33 -10.90 2.00
C LYS A 852 -11.39 -10.56 3.13
N LEU A 853 -11.68 -9.45 3.80
CA LEU A 853 -11.01 -9.00 5.02
C LEU A 853 -12.00 -9.10 6.18
N ALA A 854 -11.59 -9.69 7.29
CA ALA A 854 -12.34 -9.65 8.54
C ALA A 854 -11.49 -9.04 9.65
N PHE A 855 -12.14 -8.38 10.60
CA PHE A 855 -11.51 -7.75 11.75
C PHE A 855 -12.52 -7.64 12.89
N VAL A 856 -12.03 -7.29 14.09
CA VAL A 856 -12.89 -6.99 15.24
C VAL A 856 -12.84 -5.50 15.51
N ASP A 857 -13.95 -4.94 15.97
CA ASP A 857 -14.01 -3.54 16.38
C ASP A 857 -13.10 -3.24 17.60
N ASN A 858 -12.91 -1.97 17.91
CA ASN A 858 -11.95 -1.54 18.95
C ASN A 858 -12.44 -1.83 20.38
N GLU A 859 -13.71 -2.21 20.48
CA GLU A 859 -14.50 -2.60 21.63
C GLU A 859 -14.33 -4.07 21.99
N PHE A 860 -13.88 -4.87 21.03
CA PHE A 860 -13.91 -6.31 21.13
C PHE A 860 -15.34 -6.83 21.31
N LYS A 861 -16.31 -6.26 20.59
CA LYS A 861 -17.75 -6.57 20.68
C LYS A 861 -18.37 -7.01 19.37
N ALA A 862 -17.83 -6.63 18.22
CA ALA A 862 -18.35 -7.03 16.93
C ALA A 862 -17.28 -7.50 15.95
N VAL A 863 -17.65 -8.48 15.12
CA VAL A 863 -16.86 -8.99 13.99
C VAL A 863 -17.37 -8.35 12.72
N TRP A 864 -16.45 -7.75 11.99
CA TRP A 864 -16.70 -7.03 10.75
C TRP A 864 -16.07 -7.76 9.57
N VAL A 865 -16.73 -7.67 8.42
CA VAL A 865 -16.26 -8.23 7.14
C VAL A 865 -16.36 -7.17 6.07
N ALA A 866 -15.31 -7.06 5.27
CA ALA A 866 -15.26 -6.28 4.03
C ALA A 866 -15.05 -7.24 2.85
N ASP A 867 -16.03 -7.25 1.93
CA ASP A 867 -16.05 -8.06 0.72
C ASP A 867 -16.87 -7.35 -0.38
N SER A 868 -17.35 -8.07 -1.41
CA SER A 868 -18.17 -7.51 -2.50
C SER A 868 -19.51 -6.89 -2.06
N GLN A 869 -19.94 -7.12 -0.82
CA GLN A 869 -21.16 -6.52 -0.26
C GLN A 869 -20.86 -5.25 0.57
N GLY A 870 -19.60 -4.79 0.57
CA GLY A 870 -19.11 -3.69 1.40
C GLY A 870 -18.77 -4.12 2.83
N VAL A 871 -18.53 -3.14 3.69
CA VAL A 871 -18.18 -3.34 5.10
C VAL A 871 -19.43 -3.56 5.96
N ARG A 872 -19.53 -4.71 6.65
CA ARG A 872 -20.70 -5.04 7.49
C ARG A 872 -20.34 -5.84 8.74
N VAL A 873 -21.20 -5.75 9.75
CA VAL A 873 -21.17 -6.63 10.95
C VAL A 873 -21.73 -7.99 10.61
N VAL A 874 -21.03 -9.06 10.99
CA VAL A 874 -21.49 -10.44 10.84
C VAL A 874 -21.83 -11.12 12.18
N PHE A 875 -21.27 -10.60 13.29
CA PHE A 875 -21.54 -11.08 14.64
C PHE A 875 -21.27 -9.99 15.67
N GLU A 876 -22.06 -9.93 16.76
CA GLU A 876 -21.86 -9.00 17.88
C GLU A 876 -22.30 -9.67 19.19
N THR A 877 -21.59 -9.40 20.30
CA THR A 877 -21.96 -9.82 21.65
C THR A 877 -22.42 -8.65 22.52
N ASN A 878 -23.51 -8.85 23.26
CA ASN A 878 -24.04 -7.89 24.23
C ASN A 878 -23.59 -8.17 25.68
N GLY A 879 -22.84 -9.27 25.89
CA GLY A 879 -22.41 -9.74 27.20
C GLY A 879 -21.13 -9.05 27.71
N PRO A 880 -20.66 -9.41 28.93
CA PRO A 880 -19.39 -8.93 29.45
C PRO A 880 -18.18 -9.45 28.64
N ASP A 881 -18.36 -10.54 27.90
CA ASP A 881 -17.31 -11.19 27.12
C ASP A 881 -16.79 -10.33 25.97
N SER A 882 -15.49 -10.44 25.70
CA SER A 882 -14.82 -9.80 24.58
C SER A 882 -14.65 -10.79 23.43
N ILE A 883 -14.67 -10.30 22.19
CA ILE A 883 -14.39 -11.04 20.96
C ILE A 883 -13.02 -10.63 20.45
N PHE A 884 -12.21 -11.57 19.98
CA PHE A 884 -10.91 -11.22 19.39
C PHE A 884 -10.41 -12.30 18.44
N SER A 885 -9.37 -11.94 17.69
CA SER A 885 -8.65 -12.84 16.77
C SER A 885 -9.58 -13.56 15.77
N PRO A 886 -10.35 -12.83 14.95
CA PRO A 886 -11.06 -13.45 13.85
C PRO A 886 -10.04 -14.11 12.92
N VAL A 887 -10.29 -15.34 12.50
CA VAL A 887 -9.44 -16.05 11.54
C VAL A 887 -10.30 -16.84 10.56
N TRP A 888 -10.05 -16.65 9.27
CA TRP A 888 -10.73 -17.40 8.22
C TRP A 888 -10.28 -18.86 8.18
N ASN A 889 -11.25 -19.77 8.06
CA ASN A 889 -10.97 -21.09 7.52
C ASN A 889 -10.45 -20.94 6.09
N GLN A 890 -9.32 -21.58 5.79
CA GLN A 890 -8.62 -21.38 4.53
C GLN A 890 -9.29 -22.08 3.33
N LYS A 891 -10.41 -22.79 3.51
CA LYS A 891 -11.14 -23.46 2.41
C LYS A 891 -12.65 -23.29 2.47
N LYS A 892 -13.20 -23.10 3.68
CA LYS A 892 -14.65 -22.99 3.92
C LYS A 892 -15.01 -21.55 4.30
N ASP A 893 -16.26 -21.19 4.08
CA ASP A 893 -16.81 -19.89 4.48
C ASP A 893 -17.15 -19.87 5.98
N ILE A 894 -16.12 -19.97 6.82
CA ILE A 894 -16.23 -20.05 8.28
C ILE A 894 -15.18 -19.10 8.89
N LEU A 895 -15.62 -18.22 9.80
CA LEU A 895 -14.74 -17.43 10.65
C LEU A 895 -14.62 -18.06 12.03
N TYR A 896 -13.40 -18.16 12.56
CA TYR A 896 -13.15 -18.52 13.95
C TYR A 896 -12.94 -17.27 14.78
N VAL A 897 -13.51 -17.23 15.98
CA VAL A 897 -13.33 -16.13 16.93
C VAL A 897 -13.08 -16.66 18.34
N CYS A 898 -12.32 -15.91 19.13
CA CYS A 898 -12.20 -16.17 20.56
C CYS A 898 -13.21 -15.35 21.34
N MET A 899 -13.91 -15.95 22.30
CA MET A 899 -14.90 -15.30 23.15
C MET A 899 -14.64 -15.57 24.63
N GLY A 900 -14.61 -14.50 25.43
CA GLY A 900 -14.46 -14.56 26.89
C GLY A 900 -13.71 -13.34 27.47
N PRO A 901 -13.37 -13.37 28.76
CA PRO A 901 -12.55 -12.35 29.41
C PRO A 901 -11.12 -12.36 28.87
N SER A 902 -10.71 -11.26 28.24
CA SER A 902 -9.39 -11.11 27.62
C SER A 902 -8.24 -11.23 28.62
N PHE A 903 -7.14 -11.86 28.18
CA PHE A 903 -5.79 -11.86 28.80
C PHE A 903 -5.64 -12.43 30.23
N LYS A 904 -6.70 -12.94 30.86
CA LYS A 904 -6.61 -13.59 32.18
C LYS A 904 -6.40 -15.10 32.04
N ALA A 905 -5.22 -15.58 32.43
CA ALA A 905 -4.83 -16.98 32.22
C ALA A 905 -5.68 -18.00 33.02
N ASN A 906 -6.29 -17.57 34.12
CA ASN A 906 -7.13 -18.38 35.00
C ASN A 906 -8.63 -18.33 34.67
N GLU A 907 -9.03 -17.52 33.68
CA GLU A 907 -10.43 -17.45 33.22
C GLU A 907 -10.59 -18.20 31.90
N THR A 908 -11.78 -18.76 31.70
CA THR A 908 -12.12 -19.54 30.49
C THR A 908 -12.11 -18.63 29.27
N LEU A 909 -11.51 -19.10 28.19
CA LEU A 909 -11.58 -18.46 26.89
C LEU A 909 -11.87 -19.51 25.82
N GLU A 910 -12.88 -19.25 25.00
CA GLU A 910 -13.48 -20.25 24.14
C GLU A 910 -13.30 -19.89 22.67
N ILE A 911 -13.11 -20.91 21.82
CA ILE A 911 -13.04 -20.72 20.36
C ILE A 911 -14.40 -21.10 19.77
N HIS A 912 -14.95 -20.21 18.95
CA HIS A 912 -16.21 -20.40 18.25
C HIS A 912 -16.05 -20.29 16.74
N ALA A 913 -16.89 -21.01 15.99
CA ALA A 913 -17.04 -20.91 14.55
C ALA A 913 -18.30 -20.12 14.18
N ILE A 914 -18.17 -19.17 13.27
CA ILE A 914 -19.27 -18.43 12.63
C ILE A 914 -19.35 -18.92 11.18
N PRO A 915 -20.29 -19.81 10.83
CA PRO A 915 -20.42 -20.34 9.47
C PRO A 915 -21.21 -19.39 8.55
N ASP A 916 -21.07 -19.58 7.23
CA ASP A 916 -21.88 -18.95 6.18
C ASP A 916 -21.79 -17.41 6.14
N VAL A 917 -20.63 -16.88 6.54
CA VAL A 917 -20.31 -15.46 6.67
C VAL A 917 -20.60 -14.65 5.40
N SER A 918 -20.28 -15.20 4.23
CA SER A 918 -20.47 -14.52 2.94
C SER A 918 -21.94 -14.43 2.54
N SER A 919 -22.79 -15.32 3.03
CA SER A 919 -24.23 -15.34 2.72
C SER A 919 -25.08 -14.49 3.66
N ALA A 920 -24.48 -13.95 4.72
CA ALA A 920 -25.16 -13.08 5.65
C ALA A 920 -25.56 -11.78 4.96
N ALA A 921 -26.85 -11.64 4.67
CA ALA A 921 -27.44 -10.39 4.20
C ALA A 921 -27.12 -9.25 5.17
N ASN A 922 -27.02 -8.03 4.65
CA ASN A 922 -26.67 -6.86 5.44
C ASN A 922 -27.60 -6.72 6.67
N GLY A 923 -27.01 -6.64 7.87
CA GLY A 923 -27.71 -6.59 9.16
C GLY A 923 -28.11 -7.92 9.78
N ARG A 924 -27.91 -9.08 9.13
CA ARG A 924 -28.20 -10.40 9.72
C ARG A 924 -27.03 -10.87 10.59
N ARG A 925 -27.26 -10.97 11.90
CA ARG A 925 -26.29 -11.55 12.86
C ARG A 925 -26.30 -13.08 12.77
N LEU A 926 -25.11 -13.68 12.71
CA LEU A 926 -24.93 -15.12 12.66
C LEU A 926 -24.73 -15.70 14.06
N GLU A 927 -25.16 -16.95 14.26
CA GLU A 927 -25.03 -17.65 15.55
C GLU A 927 -23.68 -18.39 15.62
N PRO A 928 -22.81 -18.09 16.60
CA PRO A 928 -21.53 -18.75 16.75
C PRO A 928 -21.69 -20.15 17.36
N ARG A 929 -20.92 -21.12 16.88
CA ARG A 929 -20.85 -22.49 17.41
C ARG A 929 -19.58 -22.70 18.22
N LEU A 930 -19.71 -23.07 19.49
CA LEU A 930 -18.59 -23.42 20.36
C LEU A 930 -17.80 -24.64 19.83
N LEU A 931 -16.47 -24.55 19.80
CA LEU A 931 -15.58 -25.61 19.32
C LEU A 931 -14.76 -26.28 20.43
N THR A 932 -14.45 -25.57 21.51
CA THR A 932 -13.55 -26.05 22.58
C THR A 932 -14.31 -26.56 23.80
N LYS A 933 -13.74 -27.52 24.54
CA LYS A 933 -14.29 -28.02 25.82
C LYS A 933 -13.38 -27.71 27.01
N GLY A 934 -14.00 -27.57 28.19
CA GLY A 934 -13.31 -27.39 29.47
C GLY A 934 -13.07 -25.93 29.86
N LYS A 935 -12.72 -25.71 31.14
CA LYS A 935 -12.48 -24.38 31.70
C LYS A 935 -11.02 -23.95 31.50
N PHE A 936 -10.62 -23.80 30.23
CA PHE A 936 -9.26 -23.44 29.83
C PHE A 936 -9.25 -22.13 29.04
N ASN A 937 -8.09 -21.49 28.96
CA ASN A 937 -7.88 -20.35 28.09
C ASN A 937 -7.41 -20.83 26.71
N ASN A 938 -8.35 -21.00 25.77
CA ASN A 938 -8.09 -21.41 24.40
C ASN A 938 -8.13 -20.19 23.48
N ALA A 939 -7.07 -19.93 22.70
CA ALA A 939 -7.02 -18.70 21.90
C ALA A 939 -6.19 -18.81 20.62
N PHE A 940 -6.30 -17.75 19.79
CA PHE A 940 -5.49 -17.52 18.59
C PHE A 940 -5.46 -18.74 17.65
N PRO A 941 -6.63 -19.24 17.21
CA PRO A 941 -6.67 -20.35 16.27
C PRO A 941 -6.16 -19.92 14.89
N PHE A 942 -5.51 -20.83 14.17
CA PHE A 942 -5.25 -20.65 12.75
C PHE A 942 -5.40 -21.96 11.98
N THR A 943 -6.14 -21.92 10.88
CA THR A 943 -6.48 -23.11 10.10
C THR A 943 -5.36 -23.50 9.15
N ASN A 944 -5.17 -24.80 8.94
CA ASN A 944 -4.26 -25.29 7.91
C ASN A 944 -4.81 -25.01 6.49
N PRO A 945 -3.97 -25.08 5.43
CA PRO A 945 -4.37 -24.67 4.08
C PRO A 945 -5.50 -25.47 3.45
N ASP A 946 -5.78 -26.68 3.93
CA ASP A 946 -6.88 -27.53 3.46
C ASP A 946 -8.21 -27.28 4.21
N GLY A 947 -8.20 -26.46 5.26
CA GLY A 947 -9.39 -26.10 6.02
C GLY A 947 -9.90 -27.18 6.99
N THR A 948 -9.17 -28.28 7.18
CA THR A 948 -9.64 -29.43 7.98
C THR A 948 -9.20 -29.39 9.43
N LYS A 949 -8.13 -28.67 9.76
CA LYS A 949 -7.54 -28.58 11.10
C LYS A 949 -7.21 -27.16 11.48
N PHE A 950 -7.13 -26.84 12.77
CA PHE A 950 -6.53 -25.58 13.22
C PHE A 950 -5.55 -25.79 14.37
N VAL A 951 -4.48 -25.00 14.38
CA VAL A 951 -3.59 -24.88 15.54
C VAL A 951 -4.12 -23.79 16.47
N PHE A 952 -3.99 -23.95 17.78
CA PHE A 952 -4.40 -22.97 18.78
C PHE A 952 -3.58 -23.11 20.06
N ARG A 953 -3.58 -22.09 20.93
CA ARG A 953 -2.97 -22.19 22.27
C ARG A 953 -3.99 -22.66 23.31
N SER A 954 -3.54 -23.35 24.36
CA SER A 954 -4.38 -23.74 25.51
C SER A 954 -3.60 -23.80 26.83
N THR A 955 -4.27 -23.53 27.95
CA THR A 955 -3.74 -23.70 29.33
C THR A 955 -3.97 -25.09 29.92
N ARG A 956 -4.55 -26.01 29.15
CA ARG A 956 -5.00 -27.34 29.60
C ARG A 956 -3.95 -28.18 30.33
N ASP A 957 -2.70 -28.05 29.93
CA ASP A 957 -1.58 -28.75 30.55
C ASP A 957 -0.55 -27.78 31.17
N GLY A 958 -1.02 -26.60 31.57
CA GLY A 958 -0.18 -25.49 32.05
C GLY A 958 0.23 -25.53 33.51
N GLY A 959 -0.25 -26.52 34.28
CA GLY A 959 -0.05 -26.62 35.73
C GLY A 959 -0.63 -25.42 36.49
N ASP A 960 -0.19 -25.24 37.75
CA ASP A 960 -0.70 -24.18 38.64
C ASP A 960 -0.43 -22.76 38.12
N LYS A 961 0.61 -22.60 37.30
CA LYS A 961 0.98 -21.33 36.66
C LYS A 961 0.23 -21.08 35.34
N ASN A 962 -0.65 -21.99 34.91
CA ASN A 962 -1.42 -21.88 33.67
C ASN A 962 -0.57 -21.54 32.44
N TYR A 963 0.57 -22.22 32.29
CA TYR A 963 1.40 -22.12 31.08
C TYR A 963 0.59 -22.46 29.83
N LYS A 964 0.89 -21.79 28.72
CA LYS A 964 0.13 -21.89 27.47
C LYS A 964 0.96 -22.65 26.46
N ASN A 965 0.44 -23.75 25.93
CA ASN A 965 1.12 -24.55 24.90
C ASN A 965 0.24 -24.65 23.65
N LEU A 966 0.81 -25.09 22.54
CA LEU A 966 0.11 -25.25 21.27
C LEU A 966 -0.50 -26.63 21.13
N TYR A 967 -1.65 -26.67 20.46
CA TYR A 967 -2.44 -27.87 20.18
C TYR A 967 -3.02 -27.79 18.76
N ILE A 968 -3.27 -28.96 18.16
CA ILE A 968 -4.04 -29.09 16.90
C ILE A 968 -5.42 -29.62 17.23
N MET A 969 -6.44 -28.92 16.76
CA MET A 969 -7.78 -29.46 16.57
C MET A 969 -7.84 -30.21 15.24
N GLU A 970 -8.11 -31.52 15.28
CA GLU A 970 -8.13 -32.38 14.08
C GLU A 970 -9.44 -32.25 13.28
N ASP A 971 -10.48 -31.65 13.85
CA ASP A 971 -11.74 -31.30 13.19
C ASP A 971 -12.02 -29.80 13.37
N ALA A 972 -11.61 -29.01 12.36
CA ALA A 972 -11.79 -27.57 12.38
C ALA A 972 -13.26 -27.12 12.24
N GLU A 973 -14.16 -28.00 11.80
CA GLU A 973 -15.55 -27.62 11.59
C GLU A 973 -16.34 -27.74 12.90
N PHE A 974 -16.31 -28.90 13.54
CA PHE A 974 -17.15 -29.18 14.73
C PHE A 974 -16.38 -29.18 16.06
N GLY A 975 -15.05 -29.14 16.02
CA GLY A 975 -14.21 -29.04 17.20
C GLY A 975 -14.34 -30.20 18.19
N GLU A 976 -13.85 -30.02 19.41
CA GLU A 976 -13.98 -30.96 20.53
C GLU A 976 -15.45 -31.19 20.92
N VAL A 977 -16.31 -30.19 20.70
CA VAL A 977 -17.74 -30.30 20.98
C VAL A 977 -18.38 -31.38 20.12
N GLY A 978 -18.07 -31.43 18.82
CA GLY A 978 -18.49 -32.46 17.87
C GLY A 978 -17.76 -33.80 17.97
N GLY A 979 -16.85 -33.97 18.94
CA GLY A 979 -16.06 -35.19 19.12
C GLY A 979 -14.71 -35.19 18.38
N GLY A 980 -14.30 -34.05 17.82
CA GLY A 980 -12.98 -33.84 17.24
C GLY A 980 -11.86 -34.09 18.25
N LYS A 981 -10.78 -34.72 17.78
CA LYS A 981 -9.60 -35.01 18.59
C LYS A 981 -8.74 -33.74 18.72
N VAL A 982 -8.16 -33.53 19.90
CA VAL A 982 -7.12 -32.53 20.13
C VAL A 982 -5.78 -33.17 20.43
N THR A 983 -4.75 -32.74 19.72
CA THR A 983 -3.37 -33.24 19.83
C THR A 983 -2.46 -32.14 20.37
N ARG A 984 -1.78 -32.37 21.50
CA ARG A 984 -0.78 -31.44 22.04
C ARG A 984 0.47 -31.40 21.15
N LEU A 985 0.89 -30.20 20.76
CA LEU A 985 2.08 -29.96 19.94
C LEU A 985 3.31 -29.64 20.78
N THR A 986 3.21 -28.65 21.68
CA THR A 986 4.34 -28.21 22.51
C THR A 986 4.16 -28.59 23.98
N ARG A 987 5.28 -28.73 24.69
CA ARG A 987 5.32 -29.11 26.10
C ARG A 987 6.39 -28.28 26.81
N GLY A 988 6.00 -27.59 27.88
CA GLY A 988 6.97 -26.88 28.71
C GLY A 988 6.36 -25.79 29.59
N ASN A 989 7.20 -25.27 30.47
CA ASN A 989 6.86 -24.25 31.47
C ASN A 989 7.06 -22.83 30.91
N TRP A 990 6.44 -22.56 29.76
CA TRP A 990 6.52 -21.30 29.04
C TRP A 990 5.20 -21.03 28.29
N ILE A 991 5.13 -19.90 27.59
CA ILE A 991 3.99 -19.47 26.80
C ILE A 991 4.35 -19.60 25.32
N ASP A 992 3.63 -20.46 24.60
CA ASP A 992 3.57 -20.48 23.14
C ASP A 992 2.22 -19.90 22.69
N THR A 993 2.22 -18.96 21.75
CA THR A 993 1.02 -18.19 21.34
C THR A 993 1.16 -17.62 19.92
N HIS A 994 0.08 -17.02 19.38
CA HIS A 994 0.04 -16.38 18.05
C HIS A 994 0.61 -17.27 16.95
N CYS A 995 0.04 -18.47 16.82
CA CYS A 995 0.48 -19.48 15.90
C CYS A 995 -0.22 -19.37 14.53
N GLN A 996 0.51 -19.66 13.46
CA GLN A 996 0.00 -19.68 12.09
C GLN A 996 0.59 -20.85 11.31
N TRP A 997 -0.21 -21.49 10.45
CA TRP A 997 0.29 -22.44 9.47
C TRP A 997 0.93 -21.73 8.28
N SER A 998 1.97 -22.32 7.71
CA SER A 998 2.50 -21.89 6.42
C SER A 998 1.48 -22.11 5.30
N PRO A 999 1.52 -21.31 4.21
CA PRO A 999 0.62 -21.47 3.06
C PRO A 999 0.65 -22.87 2.43
N ASP A 1000 1.79 -23.58 2.53
CA ASP A 1000 1.96 -24.96 2.05
C ASP A 1000 1.60 -26.04 3.08
N GLY A 1001 1.35 -25.65 4.34
CA GLY A 1001 0.91 -26.53 5.42
C GLY A 1001 2.01 -27.40 6.02
N LYS A 1002 3.29 -27.15 5.71
CA LYS A 1002 4.40 -27.94 6.28
C LYS A 1002 4.92 -27.39 7.60
N LEU A 1003 4.77 -26.08 7.82
CA LEU A 1003 5.37 -25.37 8.94
C LEU A 1003 4.30 -24.68 9.80
N ILE A 1004 4.63 -24.47 11.07
CA ILE A 1004 3.88 -23.60 11.97
C ILE A 1004 4.84 -22.55 12.53
N VAL A 1005 4.52 -21.28 12.32
CA VAL A 1005 5.21 -20.16 13.00
C VAL A 1005 4.45 -19.79 14.27
N PHE A 1006 5.15 -19.41 15.33
CA PHE A 1006 4.52 -18.99 16.59
C PHE A 1006 5.49 -18.17 17.46
N SER A 1007 4.93 -17.42 18.41
CA SER A 1007 5.71 -16.68 19.40
C SER A 1007 5.89 -17.51 20.66
N SER A 1008 7.09 -17.48 21.24
CA SER A 1008 7.38 -18.18 22.49
C SER A 1008 8.33 -17.39 23.39
N ASN A 1009 8.11 -17.48 24.71
CA ASN A 1009 9.02 -16.97 25.73
C ASN A 1009 9.86 -18.07 26.40
N ARG A 1010 10.03 -19.22 25.74
CA ARG A 1010 10.78 -20.38 26.27
C ARG A 1010 12.25 -20.11 26.59
N ASP A 1011 12.84 -19.13 25.91
CA ASP A 1011 14.24 -18.71 26.11
C ASP A 1011 14.38 -17.53 27.07
N LYS A 1012 13.31 -17.21 27.82
CA LYS A 1012 13.35 -16.19 28.87
C LYS A 1012 14.41 -16.57 29.92
N PRO A 1013 15.33 -15.64 30.31
CA PRO A 1013 16.27 -15.85 31.39
C PRO A 1013 15.60 -16.26 32.71
N ALA A 1014 16.28 -17.09 33.51
CA ALA A 1014 15.72 -17.61 34.76
C ALA A 1014 15.53 -16.53 35.84
N ASP A 1015 16.33 -15.47 35.79
CA ASP A 1015 16.30 -14.29 36.66
C ASP A 1015 15.40 -13.17 36.12
N ALA A 1016 14.80 -13.34 34.93
CA ALA A 1016 13.89 -12.36 34.37
C ALA A 1016 12.67 -12.16 35.29
N PRO A 1017 12.24 -10.90 35.51
CA PRO A 1017 11.11 -10.62 36.39
C PRO A 1017 9.85 -11.36 35.92
N GLU A 1018 9.00 -11.81 36.85
CA GLU A 1018 7.75 -12.48 36.48
C GLU A 1018 6.77 -11.52 35.78
N ARG A 1019 6.86 -10.22 36.08
CA ARG A 1019 6.07 -9.13 35.49
C ARG A 1019 6.91 -7.87 35.39
N ASP A 1020 6.61 -7.03 34.42
CA ASP A 1020 7.22 -5.71 34.25
C ASP A 1020 6.09 -4.64 34.19
N HIS A 1021 6.06 -3.77 35.20
CA HIS A 1021 4.97 -2.82 35.47
C HIS A 1021 3.55 -3.42 35.44
N GLY A 1022 3.42 -4.66 35.92
CA GLY A 1022 2.13 -5.39 35.95
C GLY A 1022 1.76 -6.12 34.65
N LEU A 1023 2.60 -6.06 33.61
CA LEU A 1023 2.42 -6.72 32.32
C LEU A 1023 3.41 -7.90 32.13
N ASP A 1024 3.26 -8.68 31.06
CA ASP A 1024 4.24 -9.72 30.70
C ASP A 1024 5.63 -9.08 30.54
N PRO A 1025 6.70 -9.70 31.06
CA PRO A 1025 8.03 -9.08 31.10
C PRO A 1025 8.68 -8.93 29.71
N GLY A 1026 8.03 -9.43 28.65
CA GLY A 1026 8.43 -9.22 27.27
C GLY A 1026 9.68 -10.01 26.94
N TYR A 1027 9.56 -11.31 26.70
CA TYR A 1027 10.69 -12.15 26.26
C TYR A 1027 10.28 -13.03 25.08
N PHE A 1028 9.39 -12.52 24.23
CA PHE A 1028 8.88 -13.28 23.09
C PHE A 1028 9.89 -13.23 21.94
N ALA A 1029 10.17 -14.42 21.42
CA ALA A 1029 10.85 -14.65 20.16
C ALA A 1029 9.92 -15.44 19.22
N VAL A 1030 10.18 -15.39 17.92
CA VAL A 1030 9.44 -16.12 16.90
C VAL A 1030 10.16 -17.43 16.59
N TYR A 1031 9.38 -18.51 16.51
CA TYR A 1031 9.85 -19.87 16.26
C TYR A 1031 9.11 -20.46 15.08
N LEU A 1032 9.77 -21.40 14.42
CA LEU A 1032 9.26 -22.15 13.28
C LEU A 1032 9.36 -23.64 13.60
N MET A 1033 8.24 -24.35 13.44
CA MET A 1033 8.13 -25.79 13.69
C MET A 1033 7.80 -26.52 12.40
N ASN A 1034 8.51 -27.62 12.13
CA ASN A 1034 8.08 -28.59 11.13
C ASN A 1034 6.99 -29.49 11.73
N VAL A 1035 5.86 -29.56 11.04
CA VAL A 1035 4.66 -30.25 11.54
C VAL A 1035 4.85 -31.78 11.60
N SER A 1036 5.63 -32.32 10.65
CA SER A 1036 5.77 -33.77 10.46
C SER A 1036 6.64 -34.44 11.53
N ASP A 1037 7.81 -33.85 11.83
CA ASP A 1037 8.79 -34.38 12.78
C ASP A 1037 8.84 -33.60 14.11
N ARG A 1038 8.13 -32.46 14.19
CA ARG A 1038 8.08 -31.55 15.36
C ARG A 1038 9.42 -30.91 15.71
N SER A 1039 10.38 -30.88 14.79
CA SER A 1039 11.58 -30.07 14.94
C SER A 1039 11.22 -28.58 15.01
N VAL A 1040 11.96 -27.83 15.83
CA VAL A 1040 11.67 -26.41 16.10
C VAL A 1040 12.98 -25.63 16.06
N VAL A 1041 12.99 -24.52 15.33
CA VAL A 1041 14.07 -23.53 15.36
C VAL A 1041 13.52 -22.18 15.81
N ARG A 1042 14.38 -21.40 16.48
CA ARG A 1042 14.11 -19.99 16.76
C ARG A 1042 14.48 -19.19 15.54
N VAL A 1043 13.53 -18.43 14.98
CA VAL A 1043 13.75 -17.62 13.78
C VAL A 1043 14.41 -16.31 14.12
N ILE A 1044 13.77 -15.55 15.03
CA ILE A 1044 14.21 -14.20 15.36
C ILE A 1044 13.81 -13.89 16.81
N ARG A 1045 14.69 -13.20 17.54
CA ARG A 1045 14.54 -12.80 18.95
C ARG A 1045 14.75 -11.30 19.13
N SER A 1046 14.40 -10.75 20.28
CA SER A 1046 14.65 -9.34 20.58
C SER A 1046 16.16 -9.04 20.69
N GLY A 1047 16.90 -9.87 21.42
CA GLY A 1047 18.36 -9.80 21.61
C GLY A 1047 18.89 -11.06 22.28
N TYR A 1048 20.20 -11.15 22.56
CA TYR A 1048 20.79 -12.37 23.14
C TYR A 1048 20.32 -12.65 24.57
N ASP A 1049 20.25 -11.61 25.41
CA ASP A 1049 19.83 -11.66 26.82
C ASP A 1049 18.88 -10.48 27.18
N LEU A 1050 18.22 -9.88 26.20
CA LEU A 1050 17.40 -8.69 26.39
C LEU A 1050 15.92 -9.04 26.46
N SER A 1051 15.21 -8.46 27.43
CA SER A 1051 13.76 -8.32 27.37
C SER A 1051 13.39 -7.69 26.02
N GLY A 1052 12.40 -8.23 25.34
CA GLY A 1052 11.59 -7.55 24.35
C GLY A 1052 10.56 -8.41 23.67
N HIS A 1053 9.92 -7.84 22.68
CA HIS A 1053 8.75 -8.43 22.08
C HIS A 1053 8.95 -8.59 20.60
N VAL A 1054 9.27 -9.80 20.14
CA VAL A 1054 9.04 -10.19 18.74
C VAL A 1054 7.82 -11.09 18.72
N ASN A 1055 6.70 -10.59 18.20
CA ASN A 1055 5.42 -11.27 18.30
C ASN A 1055 4.57 -11.10 17.04
N HIS A 1056 3.35 -11.65 17.06
CA HIS A 1056 2.38 -11.62 15.98
C HIS A 1056 2.95 -12.06 14.62
N PRO A 1057 3.65 -13.22 14.55
CA PRO A 1057 4.24 -13.66 13.30
C PRO A 1057 3.15 -14.03 12.29
N VAL A 1058 3.29 -13.54 11.07
CA VAL A 1058 2.44 -13.88 9.94
C VAL A 1058 3.30 -14.16 8.71
N PHE A 1059 3.06 -15.30 8.06
CA PHE A 1059 3.70 -15.63 6.78
C PHE A 1059 3.27 -14.67 5.68
N SER A 1060 4.23 -14.35 4.81
CA SER A 1060 3.92 -13.86 3.48
C SER A 1060 3.11 -14.90 2.70
N PRO A 1061 2.32 -14.50 1.70
CA PRO A 1061 1.49 -15.44 0.95
C PRO A 1061 2.27 -16.52 0.20
N ASP A 1062 3.52 -16.24 -0.18
CA ASP A 1062 4.43 -17.20 -0.81
C ASP A 1062 5.18 -18.09 0.21
N GLY A 1063 5.02 -17.83 1.51
CA GLY A 1063 5.66 -18.56 2.60
C GLY A 1063 7.17 -18.33 2.74
N ARG A 1064 7.74 -17.31 2.08
CA ARG A 1064 9.18 -17.02 2.06
C ARG A 1064 9.61 -15.92 3.01
N SER A 1065 8.67 -15.19 3.60
CA SER A 1065 8.95 -14.17 4.60
C SER A 1065 7.98 -14.31 5.77
N ILE A 1066 8.36 -13.78 6.93
CA ILE A 1066 7.51 -13.65 8.10
C ILE A 1066 7.47 -12.16 8.48
N ALA A 1067 6.28 -11.58 8.52
CA ALA A 1067 6.04 -10.29 9.16
C ALA A 1067 5.86 -10.49 10.67
N VAL A 1068 6.45 -9.62 11.48
CA VAL A 1068 6.35 -9.64 12.94
C VAL A 1068 6.07 -8.23 13.44
N THR A 1069 5.34 -8.10 14.53
CA THR A 1069 5.31 -6.84 15.29
C THR A 1069 6.41 -6.89 16.34
N SER A 1070 7.33 -5.92 16.33
CA SER A 1070 8.45 -5.92 17.26
C SER A 1070 9.05 -4.57 17.61
N ASP A 1071 9.65 -4.51 18.80
CA ASP A 1071 10.31 -3.33 19.34
C ASP A 1071 11.80 -3.28 18.96
N LEU A 1072 12.18 -3.93 17.85
CA LEU A 1072 13.57 -4.00 17.35
C LEU A 1072 14.18 -2.63 17.04
N ALA A 1073 13.39 -1.60 16.76
CA ALA A 1073 13.86 -0.22 16.58
C ALA A 1073 13.82 0.63 17.87
N ALA A 1074 13.60 -0.02 19.02
CA ALA A 1074 13.26 0.64 20.29
C ALA A 1074 12.08 1.63 20.11
N VAL A 1075 11.94 2.58 21.03
CA VAL A 1075 10.98 3.67 20.90
C VAL A 1075 11.68 4.88 20.27
N SER A 1076 11.03 5.50 19.27
CA SER A 1076 11.59 6.66 18.55
C SER A 1076 11.15 8.02 19.11
N VAL A 1077 10.60 8.03 20.32
CA VAL A 1077 9.98 9.21 20.95
C VAL A 1077 10.06 9.14 22.47
N ASP A 1078 10.03 10.28 23.16
CA ASP A 1078 10.01 10.40 24.62
C ASP A 1078 8.84 9.61 25.28
N PRO A 1079 8.98 9.01 26.49
CA PRO A 1079 7.92 8.23 27.14
C PRO A 1079 6.56 8.92 27.18
N MET A 1080 6.60 10.25 27.32
CA MET A 1080 5.41 11.06 27.53
C MET A 1080 4.51 11.19 26.31
N SER A 1081 4.93 10.69 25.14
CA SER A 1081 4.05 10.57 24.00
C SER A 1081 3.42 9.18 23.87
N LEU A 1082 3.95 8.14 24.53
CA LEU A 1082 3.47 6.77 24.33
C LEU A 1082 2.05 6.52 24.88
N PRO A 1083 1.21 5.75 24.17
CA PRO A 1083 -0.04 5.25 24.72
C PRO A 1083 0.15 4.30 25.88
N THR A 1084 -0.70 4.46 26.89
CA THR A 1084 -0.97 3.39 27.84
C THR A 1084 -2.37 2.84 27.54
N PHE A 1085 -2.45 1.69 26.87
CA PHE A 1085 -3.72 1.03 26.59
C PHE A 1085 -3.99 -0.07 27.62
N LEU A 1086 -5.23 -0.13 28.13
CA LEU A 1086 -5.66 -1.20 29.04
C LEU A 1086 -6.08 -2.48 28.30
N HIS A 1087 -6.39 -2.39 26.99
CA HIS A 1087 -6.85 -3.53 26.17
C HIS A 1087 -5.93 -3.85 24.98
N SER A 1088 -5.03 -2.94 24.60
CA SER A 1088 -3.89 -3.30 23.75
C SER A 1088 -2.81 -3.81 24.69
N VAL A 1089 -2.43 -5.07 24.49
CA VAL A 1089 -1.14 -5.60 24.94
C VAL A 1089 -0.03 -4.60 24.58
N ARG A 1090 1.00 -4.47 25.44
CA ARG A 1090 2.15 -3.55 25.34
C ARG A 1090 2.51 -3.09 23.93
N PRO A 1091 3.03 -1.84 23.76
CA PRO A 1091 3.54 -1.38 22.47
C PRO A 1091 4.59 -2.33 21.91
N TYR A 1092 4.16 -3.21 20.99
CA TYR A 1092 5.06 -4.09 20.27
C TYR A 1092 5.87 -3.31 19.23
N GLY A 1093 5.67 -2.01 19.04
CA GLY A 1093 6.46 -1.18 18.12
C GLY A 1093 6.02 -1.32 16.66
N ASP A 1094 6.96 -1.69 15.79
CA ASP A 1094 6.78 -1.67 14.34
C ASP A 1094 6.58 -3.04 13.72
N ILE A 1095 6.11 -3.05 12.48
CA ILE A 1095 6.09 -4.24 11.66
C ILE A 1095 7.47 -4.37 11.02
N PHE A 1096 8.08 -5.54 11.22
CA PHE A 1096 9.32 -5.94 10.57
C PHE A 1096 9.04 -7.16 9.70
N SER A 1097 9.83 -7.35 8.65
CA SER A 1097 9.84 -8.57 7.86
C SER A 1097 11.19 -9.27 7.98
N VAL A 1098 11.15 -10.60 7.96
CA VAL A 1098 12.34 -11.46 7.92
C VAL A 1098 12.15 -12.53 6.86
N ASP A 1099 13.14 -12.72 6.00
CA ASP A 1099 13.12 -13.74 4.96
C ASP A 1099 13.53 -15.11 5.50
N ILE A 1100 12.87 -16.16 5.04
CA ILE A 1100 13.09 -17.55 5.46
C ILE A 1100 13.28 -18.48 4.25
N ASP A 1101 13.97 -19.60 4.47
CA ASP A 1101 14.03 -20.75 3.58
C ASP A 1101 12.98 -21.79 4.03
N PRO A 1102 11.79 -21.86 3.39
CA PRO A 1102 10.73 -22.78 3.81
C PRO A 1102 11.09 -24.25 3.57
N ASP A 1103 12.10 -24.53 2.76
CA ASP A 1103 12.52 -25.89 2.40
C ASP A 1103 13.64 -26.41 3.32
N ASP A 1104 14.27 -25.53 4.13
CA ASP A 1104 15.38 -25.87 5.02
C ASP A 1104 15.23 -25.19 6.39
N LEU A 1105 14.68 -25.93 7.36
CA LEU A 1105 14.37 -25.40 8.68
C LEU A 1105 15.61 -24.85 9.41
N GLU A 1106 16.78 -25.49 9.28
CA GLU A 1106 17.98 -25.09 10.03
C GLU A 1106 18.57 -23.77 9.55
N LYS A 1107 18.43 -23.43 8.26
CA LYS A 1107 18.86 -22.13 7.74
C LYS A 1107 18.10 -20.94 8.33
N ASN A 1108 16.93 -21.19 8.90
CA ASN A 1108 16.11 -20.15 9.53
C ASN A 1108 16.48 -19.88 10.97
N LYS A 1109 17.53 -20.52 11.51
CA LYS A 1109 17.91 -20.38 12.90
C LYS A 1109 18.62 -19.05 13.16
N ASP A 1110 18.08 -18.27 14.11
CA ASP A 1110 18.69 -17.03 14.62
C ASP A 1110 19.05 -16.02 13.52
N LEU A 1111 18.13 -15.78 12.59
CA LEU A 1111 18.31 -14.83 11.51
C LEU A 1111 18.61 -13.44 12.04
N GLU A 1112 19.71 -12.86 11.57
CA GLU A 1112 20.18 -11.54 12.00
C GLU A 1112 19.55 -10.40 11.19
N ARG A 1113 19.32 -10.63 9.89
CA ARG A 1113 18.77 -9.65 8.95
C ARG A 1113 17.26 -9.55 9.07
N PHE A 1114 16.76 -8.32 9.18
CA PHE A 1114 15.35 -7.97 9.18
C PHE A 1114 15.18 -6.60 8.56
N ASP A 1115 14.00 -6.33 8.00
CA ASP A 1115 13.67 -5.05 7.39
C ASP A 1115 12.46 -4.42 8.07
N ARG A 1116 12.55 -3.13 8.40
CA ARG A 1116 11.46 -2.38 9.03
C ARG A 1116 10.43 -2.01 7.96
N VAL A 1117 9.22 -2.56 8.08
CA VAL A 1117 8.11 -2.36 7.13
C VAL A 1117 7.30 -1.12 7.48
N THR A 1118 7.05 -0.87 8.77
CA THR A 1118 6.38 0.35 9.22
C THR A 1118 7.30 1.17 10.10
N HIS A 1119 7.11 2.48 10.07
CA HIS A 1119 7.78 3.41 10.95
C HIS A 1119 6.67 4.07 11.76
N SER A 1120 6.43 3.64 12.99
CA SER A 1120 5.41 4.19 13.89
C SER A 1120 6.10 4.79 15.10
N ARG A 1121 5.66 5.98 15.48
CA ARG A 1121 6.04 6.61 16.74
C ARG A 1121 5.53 5.82 17.95
N TYR A 1122 4.49 4.99 17.77
CA TYR A 1122 3.76 4.31 18.83
C TYR A 1122 3.78 2.79 18.65
N GLU A 1123 2.66 2.20 18.22
CA GLU A 1123 2.49 0.76 18.10
C GLU A 1123 1.60 0.41 16.90
N ASN A 1124 2.06 -0.56 16.12
CA ASN A 1124 1.24 -1.33 15.19
C ASN A 1124 0.80 -2.62 15.87
N SER A 1125 -0.40 -3.10 15.56
CA SER A 1125 -0.93 -4.36 16.11
C SER A 1125 -0.61 -5.55 15.17
N THR A 1126 -1.29 -6.68 15.41
CA THR A 1126 -1.16 -7.91 14.61
C THR A 1126 -1.33 -7.61 13.11
N PRO A 1127 -0.30 -7.86 12.27
CA PRO A 1127 -0.41 -7.71 10.83
C PRO A 1127 -1.20 -8.89 10.24
N ALA A 1128 -1.71 -8.72 9.03
CA ALA A 1128 -2.19 -9.79 8.16
C ALA A 1128 -1.69 -9.55 6.74
N TRP A 1129 -1.17 -10.58 6.08
CA TRP A 1129 -0.56 -10.45 4.76
C TRP A 1129 -1.41 -11.15 3.71
N THR A 1130 -1.86 -10.41 2.70
CA THR A 1130 -2.68 -10.89 1.58
C THR A 1130 -1.88 -10.93 0.27
N VAL A 1131 -2.29 -11.80 -0.65
CA VAL A 1131 -1.73 -11.90 -2.03
C VAL A 1131 -2.00 -10.65 -2.86
N PHE A 1132 -3.03 -9.89 -2.53
CA PHE A 1132 -3.46 -8.76 -3.35
C PHE A 1132 -2.65 -7.51 -3.06
N SER A 1133 -2.32 -6.77 -4.11
CA SER A 1133 -1.88 -5.39 -3.97
C SER A 1133 -3.04 -4.52 -3.50
N THR A 1134 -2.73 -3.40 -2.85
CA THR A 1134 -3.71 -2.37 -2.47
C THR A 1134 -4.39 -1.69 -3.66
N HIS A 1135 -3.95 -1.96 -4.89
CA HIS A 1135 -4.60 -1.50 -6.12
C HIS A 1135 -5.26 -2.64 -6.92
N ASP A 1136 -5.32 -3.87 -6.38
CA ASP A 1136 -5.86 -5.01 -7.12
C ASP A 1136 -7.40 -4.89 -7.22
N PRO A 1137 -8.00 -4.74 -8.41
CA PRO A 1137 -9.44 -4.57 -8.55
C PRO A 1137 -10.26 -5.81 -8.15
N HIS A 1138 -9.60 -6.97 -7.95
CA HIS A 1138 -10.25 -8.20 -7.49
C HIS A 1138 -10.31 -8.33 -5.97
N ALA A 1139 -9.54 -7.52 -5.22
CA ALA A 1139 -9.73 -7.37 -3.80
C ALA A 1139 -10.87 -6.39 -3.56
N GLN A 1140 -12.09 -6.88 -3.36
CA GLN A 1140 -13.27 -6.02 -3.25
C GLN A 1140 -13.20 -5.06 -2.05
N TRP A 1141 -12.48 -5.45 -0.99
CA TRP A 1141 -12.14 -4.57 0.13
C TRP A 1141 -11.21 -3.41 -0.26
N ASN A 1142 -10.56 -3.42 -1.43
CA ASN A 1142 -9.81 -2.26 -1.94
C ASN A 1142 -10.70 -1.07 -2.29
N LEU A 1143 -12.01 -1.29 -2.56
CA LEU A 1143 -12.95 -0.17 -2.76
C LEU A 1143 -13.07 0.72 -1.52
N GLU A 1144 -12.74 0.17 -0.36
CA GLU A 1144 -12.73 0.88 0.91
C GLU A 1144 -11.37 1.53 1.19
N VAL A 1145 -10.32 1.22 0.43
CA VAL A 1145 -8.98 1.79 0.60
C VAL A 1145 -8.91 3.16 -0.06
N MET A 1146 -8.73 4.22 0.74
CA MET A 1146 -8.50 5.57 0.24
C MET A 1146 -7.01 5.81 -0.03
N GLU A 1147 -6.73 6.40 -1.19
CA GLU A 1147 -5.42 6.92 -1.56
C GLU A 1147 -5.15 8.32 -0.96
N ASP A 1148 -6.20 9.05 -0.58
CA ASP A 1148 -6.13 10.41 -0.02
C ASP A 1148 -5.75 10.46 1.48
N GLU A 1149 -5.40 11.66 1.97
CA GLU A 1149 -5.04 11.93 3.37
C GLU A 1149 -6.13 11.46 4.35
N TYR A 1150 -5.82 10.41 5.12
CA TYR A 1150 -6.72 9.89 6.16
C TYR A 1150 -6.89 10.92 7.27
N THR A 1151 -8.14 11.25 7.57
CA THR A 1151 -8.57 11.96 8.78
C THR A 1151 -9.52 10.99 9.50
N PRO A 1152 -9.12 10.29 10.58
CA PRO A 1152 -10.05 9.43 11.30
C PRO A 1152 -11.25 10.27 11.76
N ALA A 1153 -12.45 9.79 11.48
CA ALA A 1153 -13.66 10.28 12.11
C ALA A 1153 -13.83 9.54 13.44
N CYS A 1154 -13.99 10.28 14.54
CA CYS A 1154 -14.45 9.72 15.81
C CYS A 1154 -15.95 10.00 16.03
N PRO A 1155 -16.80 8.99 16.09
CA PRO A 1155 -18.25 9.19 16.12
C PRO A 1155 -18.94 9.01 17.49
N TYR A 1156 -18.21 8.76 18.58
CA TYR A 1156 -18.86 8.36 19.85
C TYR A 1156 -18.32 9.07 21.07
N ALA A 1157 -18.00 10.34 20.94
CA ALA A 1157 -17.81 11.14 22.12
C ALA A 1157 -19.15 11.42 22.80
N HIS A 1158 -19.19 11.29 24.13
CA HIS A 1158 -20.34 11.73 24.92
C HIS A 1158 -20.58 13.24 24.73
N ARG A 1159 -21.72 13.77 25.19
CA ARG A 1159 -22.05 15.21 25.14
C ARG A 1159 -20.95 16.15 25.70
N ASP A 1160 -20.05 15.63 26.55
CA ASP A 1160 -18.92 16.33 27.16
C ASP A 1160 -17.53 15.98 26.55
N GLY A 1161 -17.44 15.11 25.54
CA GLY A 1161 -16.19 14.63 24.91
C GLY A 1161 -15.75 13.20 25.30
N GLY A 1162 -14.64 12.70 24.72
CA GLY A 1162 -13.91 11.50 25.17
C GLY A 1162 -13.00 11.79 26.38
N GLU A 1163 -12.44 10.77 27.03
CA GLU A 1163 -11.57 10.91 28.21
C GLU A 1163 -10.08 10.74 27.85
N SER A 1164 -9.26 11.76 28.05
CA SER A 1164 -7.81 11.74 27.85
C SER A 1164 -7.15 11.00 29.00
N TRP A 1165 -6.87 9.70 28.84
CA TRP A 1165 -6.15 8.94 29.85
C TRP A 1165 -4.64 9.14 29.67
N HIS A 1166 -3.94 9.34 30.78
CA HIS A 1166 -2.48 9.56 30.84
C HIS A 1166 -1.97 10.94 30.40
N MET A 1167 -0.70 11.18 30.72
CA MET A 1167 0.07 12.37 30.36
C MET A 1167 0.38 12.47 28.85
N THR A 1168 -0.14 11.59 28.02
CA THR A 1168 0.20 11.49 26.60
C THR A 1168 -0.92 11.97 25.68
N GLY A 1169 -2.11 12.25 26.24
CA GLY A 1169 -3.14 13.05 25.56
C GLY A 1169 -4.16 12.32 24.71
N GLN A 1170 -4.15 10.99 24.73
CA GLN A 1170 -5.08 10.24 23.90
C GLN A 1170 -6.47 10.25 24.49
N MET A 1171 -7.42 10.79 23.71
CA MET A 1171 -8.84 10.57 23.95
C MET A 1171 -9.14 9.06 23.89
N CYS A 1172 -9.29 8.42 25.04
CA CYS A 1172 -9.97 7.14 25.15
C CYS A 1172 -11.45 7.40 25.37
N ILE A 1173 -12.28 6.68 24.64
CA ILE A 1173 -13.72 6.84 24.73
C ILE A 1173 -14.23 5.81 25.75
N PRO A 1174 -15.03 6.20 26.76
CA PRO A 1174 -15.48 5.31 27.85
C PRO A 1174 -16.22 4.07 27.35
N LYS A 1175 -17.00 4.25 26.28
CA LYS A 1175 -17.32 3.21 25.32
C LYS A 1175 -16.56 3.60 24.08
N ARG A 1176 -15.50 2.85 23.78
CA ARG A 1176 -15.25 2.58 22.37
C ARG A 1176 -16.61 2.03 21.92
N THR A 1177 -17.35 2.81 21.20
CA THR A 1177 -18.23 2.39 20.14
C THR A 1177 -17.67 3.32 19.06
N CYS A 1178 -17.33 2.82 17.89
CA CYS A 1178 -16.71 3.61 16.84
C CYS A 1178 -17.34 3.30 15.50
#